data_AF-A0A5B7SN83-F1
#
_entry.id   AF-A0A5B7SN83-F1
#
_cell.length_a   1.000
_cell.length_b   1.000
_cell.length_c   1.000
_cell.angle_alpha   90.00
_cell.angle_beta   90.00
_cell.angle_gamma   90.00
#
_symmetry.space_group_name_H-M   'P 1'
#
loop_
_entity.id
_entity.type
_entity.pdbx_description
1 polymer ?
#
loop_
_entity_poly.entity_id
_entity_poly.type
_entity_poly.pdbx_seq_one_letter_code
_entity_poly.pdbx_strand_id
1 'polypeptide(L)'
;MDPNDILQSHFGFANAKVTPLEGYDSINFKIVSDKGTYVLKQYQLGKQIGELLAAEDAILNSLSTIKNLDFPVPIKSISGDSTVVENGFLFRLLSYVDGEFLGNVTHTPALLRSLGTFMAQLDKNLYDSYHAPISAKEIQWDLRYFKRNHKYLKYIPNAKDRSLVDYFFVQFDEHIYPIQDQFRRGIIHNDGNHWNVLTKNGEVSGIIDFGDMCHSWLVNEVTIAITYVMMGKSDPLAIAAHVIEGYHSVFPLTEKEINAIYYLVGARLCTSVCNSAYSKTLKPDSEYITISEKLAWELLRKWLTINPIKAANRFRRAAGFSIESPIFLKDQLKRRDQFFSKAFSLSYKEPIQMHRSAFQYMYDAGGNTFLDAYNNIMLAGHSHPTVVRAAQKNMARLNTNTRYVYEELLSYGEKLLERFPPALNKVFFVNSGSAASDLAIRLAMTHTNREKVMVLEHGYHGNTRIGIDISHYKYEHSGGSGKQDYIIEIPMPNAFGSGFKDNGAAGAHYAGLTAKKLRENENRIAAFIAEPIVGCGGQVPLAKGYLKEVYPQIRAQGGICISDEVQVGFGRLGDYFWGFEMHEVVPDVVILGKPMANGHPIGAVVTTSEIAESFANGLEFFSSFGGNPVSCAIGNAVLKVIENEKLQQHAKVTGDYLKELLRDLQQKCPQLADVRGHGLFIGVEIFDDAGKPNTELASHIKNELRQKHILIGTDGPYDSVLKIKPPLSFTAADCEILVGAIESVLHDSHKN
;
A
#
# COMPACT_ATOMS: atom_id res chain seq x y z
N MET A 1 23.86 -43.44 6.75
CA MET A 1 23.59 -44.80 6.23
C MET A 1 23.67 -44.73 4.73
N ASP A 2 24.27 -45.73 4.08
CA ASP A 2 24.35 -45.78 2.63
C ASP A 2 22.97 -46.18 2.05
N PRO A 3 22.35 -45.34 1.20
CA PRO A 3 21.10 -45.71 0.51
C PRO A 3 21.20 -47.04 -0.27
N ASN A 4 22.39 -47.44 -0.71
CA ASN A 4 22.60 -48.71 -1.38
C ASN A 4 22.29 -49.92 -0.49
N ASP A 5 22.60 -49.85 0.81
CA ASP A 5 22.33 -50.94 1.74
C ASP A 5 20.81 -51.18 1.89
N ILE A 6 20.04 -50.10 1.96
CA ILE A 6 18.57 -50.15 2.01
C ILE A 6 18.00 -50.73 0.72
N LEU A 7 18.48 -50.24 -0.43
CA LEU A 7 18.03 -50.68 -1.74
C LEU A 7 18.30 -52.17 -1.98
N GLN A 8 19.47 -52.66 -1.56
CA GLN A 8 19.83 -54.07 -1.68
C GLN A 8 19.04 -54.94 -0.70
N SER A 9 19.02 -54.57 0.58
CA SER A 9 18.46 -55.42 1.65
C SER A 9 16.94 -55.49 1.63
N HIS A 10 16.28 -54.40 1.26
CA HIS A 10 14.82 -54.27 1.39
C HIS A 10 14.09 -54.27 0.05
N PHE A 11 14.73 -53.83 -1.03
CA PHE A 11 14.08 -53.68 -2.34
C PHE A 11 14.72 -54.52 -3.46
N GLY A 12 15.82 -55.22 -3.17
CA GLY A 12 16.47 -56.16 -4.09
C GLY A 12 17.14 -55.48 -5.30
N PHE A 13 17.63 -54.26 -5.14
CA PHE A 13 18.42 -53.55 -6.14
C PHE A 13 19.91 -53.70 -5.83
N ALA A 14 20.66 -54.37 -6.70
CA ALA A 14 22.11 -54.47 -6.59
C ALA A 14 22.78 -53.47 -7.53
N ASN A 15 23.88 -52.84 -7.10
CA ASN A 15 24.69 -51.91 -7.91
C ASN A 15 23.92 -50.72 -8.49
N ALA A 16 22.93 -50.19 -7.78
CA ALA A 16 22.19 -49.01 -8.23
C ALA A 16 23.06 -47.74 -8.16
N LYS A 17 22.94 -46.87 -9.16
CA LYS A 17 23.53 -45.53 -9.08
C LYS A 17 22.60 -44.63 -8.27
N VAL A 18 23.10 -44.13 -7.15
CA VAL A 18 22.36 -43.25 -6.24
C VAL A 18 22.84 -41.81 -6.38
N THR A 19 21.93 -40.89 -6.69
CA THR A 19 22.22 -39.45 -6.75
C THR A 19 21.30 -38.71 -5.77
N PRO A 20 21.84 -37.91 -4.83
CA PRO A 20 21.00 -37.08 -3.96
C PRO A 20 20.16 -36.08 -4.76
N LEU A 21 18.93 -35.86 -4.30
CA LEU A 21 18.02 -34.82 -4.74
C LEU A 21 17.68 -33.92 -3.55
N GLU A 22 17.52 -32.63 -3.79
CA GLU A 22 17.08 -31.71 -2.73
C GLU A 22 15.63 -31.98 -2.33
N GLY A 23 15.30 -31.70 -1.07
CA GLY A 23 13.98 -31.92 -0.49
C GLY A 23 13.79 -31.09 0.78
N TYR A 24 12.52 -30.78 1.10
CA TYR A 24 12.18 -29.93 2.25
C TYR A 24 12.04 -30.77 3.54
N ASP A 25 11.09 -31.72 3.55
CA ASP A 25 10.75 -32.56 4.71
C ASP A 25 11.36 -33.98 4.67
N SER A 26 11.95 -34.36 3.54
CA SER A 26 12.57 -35.67 3.34
C SER A 26 13.86 -35.54 2.53
N ILE A 27 14.77 -36.49 2.73
CA ILE A 27 15.98 -36.62 1.91
C ILE A 27 15.61 -37.52 0.74
N ASN A 28 15.81 -37.02 -0.48
CA ASN A 28 15.40 -37.70 -1.70
C ASN A 28 16.64 -38.22 -2.44
N PHE A 29 16.52 -39.37 -3.08
CA PHE A 29 17.58 -39.96 -3.89
C PHE A 29 17.03 -40.48 -5.21
N LYS A 30 17.61 -40.05 -6.34
CA LYS A 30 17.38 -40.65 -7.64
C LYS A 30 18.17 -41.95 -7.74
N ILE A 31 17.47 -43.03 -8.06
CA ILE A 31 18.03 -44.38 -8.15
C ILE A 31 17.97 -44.81 -9.62
N VAL A 32 19.11 -45.13 -10.22
CA VAL A 32 19.17 -45.69 -11.58
C VAL A 32 19.72 -47.11 -11.50
N SER A 33 18.96 -48.08 -12.01
CA SER A 33 19.29 -49.51 -11.97
C SER A 33 18.95 -50.19 -13.29
N ASP A 34 19.32 -51.47 -13.40
CA ASP A 34 18.90 -52.36 -14.49
C ASP A 34 17.38 -52.54 -14.58
N LYS A 35 16.69 -52.43 -13.45
CA LYS A 35 15.21 -52.51 -13.33
C LYS A 35 14.50 -51.21 -13.70
N GLY A 36 15.24 -50.10 -13.90
CA GLY A 36 14.69 -48.79 -14.24
C GLY A 36 15.12 -47.68 -13.29
N THR A 37 14.40 -46.56 -13.35
CA THR A 37 14.66 -45.37 -12.54
C THR A 37 13.60 -45.22 -11.45
N TYR A 38 14.04 -44.90 -10.23
CA TYR A 38 13.19 -44.76 -9.04
C TYR A 38 13.60 -43.56 -8.20
N VAL A 39 12.76 -43.21 -7.24
CA VAL A 39 13.06 -42.21 -6.21
C VAL A 39 12.92 -42.85 -4.84
N LEU A 40 14.04 -42.96 -4.12
CA LEU A 40 14.04 -43.38 -2.72
C LEU A 40 13.87 -42.13 -1.87
N LYS A 41 12.83 -42.10 -1.03
CA LYS A 41 12.58 -41.04 -0.05
C LYS A 41 12.89 -41.54 1.35
N GLN A 42 13.64 -40.77 2.11
CA GLN A 42 13.98 -41.02 3.51
C GLN A 42 13.32 -39.99 4.41
N TYR A 43 12.57 -40.47 5.41
CA TYR A 43 11.84 -39.67 6.38
C TYR A 43 12.34 -39.97 7.80
N GLN A 44 12.31 -38.95 8.66
CA GLN A 44 12.50 -39.16 10.09
C GLN A 44 11.33 -39.99 10.65
N LEU A 45 11.61 -41.07 11.39
CA LEU A 45 10.56 -41.87 11.98
C LEU A 45 9.81 -41.06 13.05
N GLY A 46 8.49 -40.94 12.87
CA GLY A 46 7.59 -40.22 13.79
C GLY A 46 6.27 -40.97 13.95
N LYS A 47 5.48 -40.61 14.97
CA LYS A 47 4.24 -41.34 15.30
C LYS A 47 3.19 -41.35 14.19
N GLN A 48 3.18 -40.35 13.30
CA GLN A 48 2.12 -40.14 12.31
C GLN A 48 2.58 -40.33 10.87
N ILE A 49 3.90 -40.39 10.61
CA ILE A 49 4.43 -40.40 9.24
C ILE A 49 4.07 -41.67 8.48
N GLY A 50 4.06 -42.83 9.15
CA GLY A 50 3.69 -44.11 8.51
C GLY A 50 2.23 -44.12 8.03
N GLU A 51 1.30 -43.64 8.85
CA GLU A 51 -0.12 -43.54 8.48
C GLU A 51 -0.35 -42.54 7.35
N LEU A 52 0.38 -41.42 7.35
CA LEU A 52 0.32 -40.44 6.28
C LEU A 52 0.83 -41.02 4.95
N LEU A 53 1.99 -41.68 4.97
CA LEU A 53 2.57 -42.30 3.76
C LEU A 53 1.69 -43.44 3.23
N ALA A 54 1.06 -44.22 4.10
CA ALA A 54 0.09 -45.24 3.70
C ALA A 54 -1.15 -44.62 3.01
N ALA A 55 -1.65 -43.49 3.53
CA ALA A 55 -2.73 -42.75 2.89
C ALA A 55 -2.31 -42.17 1.53
N GLU A 56 -1.09 -41.61 1.43
CA GLU A 56 -0.53 -41.14 0.17
C GLU A 56 -0.36 -42.29 -0.84
N ASP A 57 0.14 -43.45 -0.41
CA ASP A 57 0.29 -44.64 -1.26
C ASP A 57 -1.05 -45.12 -1.81
N ALA A 58 -2.11 -45.12 -0.99
CA ALA A 58 -3.44 -45.50 -1.43
C ALA A 58 -3.95 -44.57 -2.55
N ILE A 59 -3.72 -43.26 -2.41
CA ILE A 59 -4.07 -42.28 -3.44
C ILE A 59 -3.23 -42.47 -4.71
N LEU A 60 -1.90 -42.59 -4.59
CA LEU A 60 -1.03 -42.80 -5.75
C LEU A 60 -1.39 -44.08 -6.51
N ASN A 61 -1.70 -45.16 -5.81
CA ASN A 61 -2.17 -46.39 -6.45
C ASN A 61 -3.49 -46.17 -7.20
N SER A 62 -4.45 -45.44 -6.62
CA SER A 62 -5.70 -45.07 -7.30
C SER A 62 -5.44 -44.23 -8.56
N LEU A 63 -4.62 -43.18 -8.44
CA LEU A 63 -4.26 -42.28 -9.52
C LEU A 63 -3.50 -42.99 -10.65
N SER A 64 -2.67 -43.97 -10.34
CA SER A 64 -1.91 -44.74 -11.33
C SER A 64 -2.79 -45.53 -12.32
N THR A 65 -4.07 -45.71 -12.00
CA THR A 65 -5.03 -46.37 -12.90
C THR A 65 -5.58 -45.43 -13.98
N ILE A 66 -5.37 -44.11 -13.84
CA ILE A 66 -5.86 -43.12 -14.79
C ILE A 66 -4.98 -43.11 -16.03
N LYS A 67 -5.58 -43.37 -17.19
CA LYS A 67 -4.85 -43.38 -18.47
C LYS A 67 -4.38 -41.98 -18.84
N ASN A 68 -3.18 -41.89 -19.41
CA ASN A 68 -2.55 -40.68 -19.95
C ASN A 68 -2.19 -39.61 -18.91
N LEU A 69 -2.17 -39.94 -17.62
CA LEU A 69 -1.63 -39.10 -16.56
C LEU A 69 -0.55 -39.89 -15.80
N ASP A 70 0.62 -39.30 -15.69
CA ASP A 70 1.77 -39.94 -15.08
C ASP A 70 1.90 -39.50 -13.61
N PHE A 71 1.89 -40.47 -12.70
CA PHE A 71 2.05 -40.26 -11.26
C PHE A 71 3.11 -41.22 -10.69
N PRO A 72 3.81 -40.84 -9.60
CA PRO A 72 4.68 -41.77 -8.90
C PRO A 72 3.89 -42.98 -8.37
N VAL A 73 4.44 -44.18 -8.51
CA VAL A 73 3.83 -45.43 -8.05
C VAL A 73 4.65 -46.01 -6.91
N PRO A 74 4.04 -46.33 -5.75
CA PRO A 74 4.74 -46.98 -4.65
C PRO A 74 5.27 -48.36 -5.02
N ILE A 75 6.57 -48.60 -4.77
CA ILE A 75 7.23 -49.88 -5.00
C ILE A 75 7.32 -50.64 -3.68
N LYS A 76 6.77 -51.86 -3.68
CA LYS A 76 6.82 -52.74 -2.52
C LYS A 76 8.23 -53.27 -2.28
N SER A 77 8.58 -53.42 -1.01
CA SER A 77 9.76 -54.14 -0.56
C SER A 77 9.67 -55.64 -0.90
N ILE A 78 10.76 -56.36 -0.70
CA ILE A 78 10.81 -57.83 -0.80
C ILE A 78 9.83 -58.48 0.20
N SER A 79 9.57 -57.84 1.36
CA SER A 79 8.58 -58.29 2.34
C SER A 79 7.13 -57.97 1.95
N GLY A 80 6.90 -57.19 0.90
CA GLY A 80 5.59 -56.79 0.43
C GLY A 80 5.05 -55.48 1.03
N ASP A 81 5.83 -54.80 1.86
CA ASP A 81 5.48 -53.55 2.52
C ASP A 81 5.81 -52.35 1.62
N SER A 82 4.98 -51.30 1.65
CA SER A 82 5.23 -50.08 0.85
C SER A 82 6.28 -49.15 1.48
N THR A 83 6.60 -49.35 2.76
CA THR A 83 7.61 -48.59 3.49
C THR A 83 8.42 -49.53 4.37
N VAL A 84 9.69 -49.21 4.59
CA VAL A 84 10.59 -49.98 5.45
C VAL A 84 11.18 -49.11 6.53
N VAL A 85 11.26 -49.62 7.76
CA VAL A 85 11.80 -48.90 8.91
C VAL A 85 13.16 -49.49 9.25
N GLU A 86 14.19 -48.66 9.24
CA GLU A 86 15.56 -49.07 9.52
C GLU A 86 16.29 -47.94 10.25
N ASN A 87 16.91 -48.26 11.39
CA ASN A 87 17.72 -47.33 12.20
C ASN A 87 17.06 -45.96 12.49
N GLY A 88 15.77 -45.96 12.82
CA GLY A 88 15.04 -44.73 13.20
C GLY A 88 14.62 -43.85 12.01
N PHE A 89 14.75 -44.35 10.78
CA PHE A 89 14.23 -43.72 9.57
C PHE A 89 13.20 -44.62 8.91
N LEU A 90 12.29 -44.00 8.17
CA LEU A 90 11.33 -44.67 7.31
C LEU A 90 11.71 -44.39 5.86
N PHE A 91 11.82 -45.44 5.05
CA PHE A 91 12.16 -45.36 3.63
C PHE A 91 10.98 -45.79 2.78
N ARG A 92 10.75 -45.06 1.68
CA ARG A 92 9.71 -45.32 0.69
C ARG A 92 10.33 -45.25 -0.69
N LEU A 93 10.08 -46.25 -1.53
CA LEU A 93 10.55 -46.27 -2.91
C LEU A 93 9.39 -45.99 -3.85
N LEU A 94 9.56 -45.02 -4.74
CA LEU A 94 8.57 -44.61 -5.74
C LEU A 94 9.13 -44.83 -7.15
N SER A 95 8.27 -45.13 -8.13
CA SER A 95 8.64 -45.07 -9.54
C SER A 95 9.06 -43.64 -9.92
N TYR A 96 10.04 -43.54 -10.82
CA TYR A 96 10.39 -42.26 -11.41
C TYR A 96 9.38 -41.89 -12.50
N VAL A 97 8.95 -40.63 -12.49
CA VAL A 97 8.05 -40.09 -13.51
C VAL A 97 8.88 -39.32 -14.53
N ASP A 98 8.94 -39.82 -15.76
CA ASP A 98 9.64 -39.14 -16.85
C ASP A 98 8.88 -37.90 -17.33
N GLY A 99 9.61 -36.84 -17.67
CA GLY A 99 9.07 -35.61 -18.25
C GLY A 99 10.03 -34.45 -18.10
N GLU A 100 9.78 -33.37 -18.83
CA GLU A 100 10.49 -32.10 -18.66
C GLU A 100 9.73 -31.21 -17.67
N PHE A 101 10.42 -30.65 -16.68
CA PHE A 101 9.80 -29.75 -15.70
C PHE A 101 9.14 -28.55 -16.38
N LEU A 102 7.95 -28.18 -15.90
CA LEU A 102 7.22 -27.00 -16.37
C LEU A 102 8.07 -25.72 -16.31
N GLY A 103 9.01 -25.62 -15.37
CA GLY A 103 9.96 -24.51 -15.26
C GLY A 103 10.98 -24.40 -16.40
N ASN A 104 11.24 -25.49 -17.12
CA ASN A 104 12.25 -25.55 -18.19
C ASN A 104 11.66 -25.33 -19.60
N VAL A 105 10.33 -25.40 -19.73
CA VAL A 105 9.64 -25.28 -21.02
C VAL A 105 9.03 -23.91 -21.24
N THR A 106 8.85 -23.54 -22.51
CA THR A 106 8.13 -22.32 -22.88
C THR A 106 6.63 -22.50 -22.64
N HIS A 107 6.04 -21.58 -21.87
CA HIS A 107 4.60 -21.60 -21.56
C HIS A 107 3.76 -21.09 -22.74
N THR A 108 3.34 -21.99 -23.62
CA THR A 108 2.36 -21.68 -24.68
C THR A 108 0.93 -21.68 -24.11
N PRO A 109 -0.03 -20.98 -24.75
CA PRO A 109 -1.44 -21.05 -24.36
C PRO A 109 -2.01 -22.49 -24.33
N ALA A 110 -1.56 -23.36 -25.23
CA ALA A 110 -1.97 -24.77 -25.27
C ALA A 110 -1.45 -25.52 -24.03
N LEU A 111 -0.18 -25.37 -23.69
CA LEU A 111 0.41 -25.97 -22.50
C LEU A 111 -0.27 -25.48 -21.21
N LEU A 112 -0.56 -24.18 -21.12
CA LEU A 112 -1.26 -23.59 -19.96
C LEU A 112 -2.69 -24.11 -19.81
N ARG A 113 -3.42 -24.29 -20.91
CA ARG A 113 -4.73 -24.97 -20.88
C ARG A 113 -4.61 -26.42 -20.43
N SER A 114 -3.61 -27.15 -20.96
CA SER A 114 -3.33 -28.53 -20.55
C SER A 114 -3.01 -28.63 -19.05
N LEU A 115 -2.27 -27.66 -18.48
CA LEU A 115 -2.07 -27.54 -17.03
C LEU A 115 -3.38 -27.42 -16.27
N GLY A 116 -4.27 -26.53 -16.70
CA GLY A 116 -5.60 -26.38 -16.10
C GLY A 116 -6.41 -27.67 -16.14
N THR A 117 -6.47 -28.30 -17.31
CA THR A 117 -7.14 -29.59 -17.54
C THR A 117 -6.57 -30.67 -16.62
N PHE A 118 -5.25 -30.78 -16.51
CA PHE A 118 -4.57 -31.75 -15.66
C PHE A 118 -4.96 -31.58 -14.19
N MET A 119 -4.88 -30.34 -13.66
CA MET A 119 -5.24 -30.05 -12.27
C MET A 119 -6.72 -30.35 -11.98
N ALA A 120 -7.62 -30.02 -12.90
CA ALA A 120 -9.03 -30.33 -12.76
C ALA A 120 -9.32 -31.85 -12.83
N GLN A 121 -8.60 -32.60 -13.66
CA GLN A 121 -8.70 -34.06 -13.69
C GLN A 121 -8.23 -34.66 -12.37
N LEU A 122 -7.12 -34.16 -11.81
CA LEU A 122 -6.63 -34.60 -10.51
C LEU A 122 -7.69 -34.39 -9.42
N ASP A 123 -8.17 -33.15 -9.27
CA ASP A 123 -9.19 -32.81 -8.27
C ASP A 123 -10.49 -33.60 -8.46
N LYS A 124 -10.93 -33.79 -9.70
CA LYS A 124 -12.13 -34.57 -10.02
C LYS A 124 -12.00 -36.04 -9.61
N ASN A 125 -10.82 -36.65 -9.78
CA ASN A 125 -10.59 -38.04 -9.38
C ASN A 125 -10.43 -38.18 -7.86
N LEU A 126 -9.98 -37.13 -7.17
CA LEU A 126 -9.82 -37.12 -5.71
C LEU A 126 -11.04 -36.62 -4.94
N TYR A 127 -12.03 -36.04 -5.62
CA TYR A 127 -13.15 -35.32 -5.00
C TYR A 127 -13.93 -36.15 -3.97
N ASP A 128 -14.23 -37.41 -4.30
CA ASP A 128 -14.98 -38.32 -3.42
C ASP A 128 -14.05 -39.18 -2.52
N SER A 129 -12.74 -38.95 -2.57
CA SER A 129 -11.77 -39.71 -1.77
C SER A 129 -11.67 -39.17 -0.34
N TYR A 130 -11.57 -40.07 0.64
CA TYR A 130 -11.38 -39.70 2.05
C TYR A 130 -10.29 -40.55 2.70
N HIS A 131 -9.33 -39.86 3.31
CA HIS A 131 -8.25 -40.48 4.08
C HIS A 131 -8.02 -39.67 5.36
N ALA A 132 -8.32 -40.26 6.51
CA ALA A 132 -8.27 -39.54 7.80
C ALA A 132 -6.92 -38.83 8.07
N PRO A 133 -5.73 -39.44 7.80
CA PRO A 133 -4.45 -38.75 8.01
C PRO A 133 -4.29 -37.49 7.14
N ILE A 134 -4.70 -37.55 5.87
CA ILE A 134 -4.63 -36.42 4.93
C ILE A 134 -5.65 -35.35 5.30
N SER A 135 -6.86 -35.76 5.71
CA SER A 135 -7.92 -34.85 6.11
C SER A 135 -7.61 -34.09 7.40
N ALA A 136 -6.86 -34.72 8.32
CA ALA A 136 -6.41 -34.11 9.57
C ALA A 136 -5.16 -33.23 9.42
N LYS A 137 -4.50 -33.28 8.27
CA LYS A 137 -3.23 -32.59 8.04
C LYS A 137 -3.43 -31.08 7.93
N GLU A 138 -2.75 -30.33 8.79
CA GLU A 138 -2.73 -28.87 8.78
C GLU A 138 -1.33 -28.36 8.45
N ILE A 139 -1.14 -27.93 7.20
CA ILE A 139 0.16 -27.40 6.73
C ILE A 139 0.09 -25.90 6.49
N GLN A 140 1.23 -25.24 6.65
CA GLN A 140 1.35 -23.79 6.45
C GLN A 140 1.13 -23.35 4.99
N TRP A 141 1.29 -24.29 4.04
CA TRP A 141 1.10 -24.08 2.61
C TRP A 141 -0.36 -24.18 2.16
N ASP A 142 -1.25 -24.72 3.00
CA ASP A 142 -2.69 -24.74 2.76
C ASP A 142 -3.29 -23.36 3.08
N LEU A 143 -3.91 -22.73 2.08
CA LEU A 143 -4.45 -21.38 2.19
C LEU A 143 -5.60 -21.24 3.20
N ARG A 144 -6.25 -22.34 3.62
CA ARG A 144 -7.18 -22.33 4.76
C ARG A 144 -6.50 -21.84 6.04
N TYR A 145 -5.23 -22.16 6.20
CA TYR A 145 -4.41 -21.80 7.35
C TYR A 145 -3.52 -20.60 7.07
N PHE A 146 -3.74 -19.84 5.99
CA PHE A 146 -2.92 -18.69 5.58
C PHE A 146 -2.59 -17.78 6.75
N LYS A 147 -3.58 -17.42 7.58
CA LYS A 147 -3.43 -16.55 8.77
C LYS A 147 -2.33 -17.00 9.73
N ARG A 148 -2.02 -18.30 9.83
CA ARG A 148 -0.93 -18.83 10.67
C ARG A 148 0.44 -18.36 10.20
N ASN A 149 0.60 -18.00 8.93
CA ASN A 149 1.85 -17.46 8.39
C ASN A 149 2.12 -16.03 8.87
N HIS A 150 1.15 -15.30 9.44
CA HIS A 150 1.37 -13.95 9.97
C HIS A 150 2.48 -13.92 11.05
N LYS A 151 2.68 -15.02 11.79
CA LYS A 151 3.78 -15.15 12.76
C LYS A 151 5.17 -15.01 12.14
N TYR A 152 5.30 -15.25 10.84
CA TYR A 152 6.54 -15.14 10.09
C TYR A 152 6.80 -13.75 9.50
N LEU A 153 5.80 -12.86 9.52
CA LEU A 153 5.92 -11.49 9.01
C LEU A 153 7.11 -10.73 9.62
N LYS A 154 7.39 -10.96 10.90
CA LYS A 154 8.52 -10.36 11.63
C LYS A 154 9.91 -10.71 11.07
N TYR A 155 10.03 -11.79 10.29
CA TYR A 155 11.30 -12.21 9.69
C TYR A 155 11.59 -11.51 8.36
N ILE A 156 10.61 -10.84 7.75
CA ILE A 156 10.84 -10.02 6.56
C ILE A 156 11.55 -8.74 7.01
N PRO A 157 12.79 -8.46 6.55
CA PRO A 157 13.61 -7.39 7.12
C PRO A 157 13.14 -5.98 6.72
N ASN A 158 12.68 -5.81 5.48
CA ASN A 158 12.21 -4.52 4.98
C ASN A 158 10.79 -4.21 5.51
N ALA A 159 10.63 -3.04 6.14
CA ALA A 159 9.36 -2.64 6.75
C ALA A 159 8.23 -2.42 5.73
N LYS A 160 8.53 -1.87 4.55
CA LYS A 160 7.55 -1.66 3.49
C LYS A 160 7.08 -2.98 2.90
N ASP A 161 8.00 -3.93 2.71
CA ASP A 161 7.66 -5.29 2.28
C ASP A 161 6.81 -6.03 3.33
N ARG A 162 7.08 -5.81 4.63
CA ARG A 162 6.19 -6.30 5.71
C ARG A 162 4.78 -5.73 5.58
N SER A 163 4.66 -4.42 5.38
CA SER A 163 3.36 -3.77 5.21
C SER A 163 2.63 -4.25 3.96
N LEU A 164 3.33 -4.48 2.84
CA LEU A 164 2.73 -5.06 1.63
C LEU A 164 2.14 -6.45 1.90
N VAL A 165 2.86 -7.30 2.62
CA VAL A 165 2.37 -8.64 2.99
C VAL A 165 1.21 -8.55 3.98
N ASP A 166 1.30 -7.70 5.01
CA ASP A 166 0.23 -7.52 6.00
C ASP A 166 -1.04 -6.92 5.37
N TYR A 167 -0.91 -6.10 4.32
CA TYR A 167 -2.05 -5.63 3.53
C TYR A 167 -2.85 -6.80 2.98
N PHE A 168 -2.21 -7.81 2.38
CA PHE A 168 -2.92 -8.99 1.87
C PHE A 168 -3.48 -9.89 2.99
N PHE A 169 -2.90 -9.89 4.20
CA PHE A 169 -3.55 -10.49 5.37
C PHE A 169 -4.87 -9.78 5.72
N VAL A 170 -4.87 -8.44 5.71
CA VAL A 170 -6.10 -7.66 5.93
C VAL A 170 -7.12 -7.89 4.81
N GLN A 171 -6.69 -7.96 3.55
CA GLN A 171 -7.57 -8.24 2.42
C GLN A 171 -8.15 -9.67 2.47
N PHE A 172 -7.40 -10.65 2.97
CA PHE A 172 -7.91 -12.00 3.19
C PHE A 172 -8.99 -12.03 4.28
N ASP A 173 -8.79 -11.29 5.38
CA ASP A 173 -9.79 -11.15 6.45
C ASP A 173 -11.08 -10.48 5.94
N GLU A 174 -10.98 -9.54 4.99
CA GLU A 174 -12.12 -8.85 4.38
C GLU A 174 -12.87 -9.71 3.36
N HIS A 175 -12.15 -10.45 2.51
CA HIS A 175 -12.74 -11.02 1.29
C HIS A 175 -12.85 -12.55 1.29
N ILE A 176 -12.01 -13.26 2.03
CA ILE A 176 -11.98 -14.73 2.03
C ILE A 176 -12.59 -15.28 3.31
N TYR A 177 -12.16 -14.76 4.45
CA TYR A 177 -12.61 -15.25 5.75
C TYR A 177 -14.15 -15.27 5.92
N PRO A 178 -14.92 -14.26 5.45
CA PRO A 178 -16.39 -14.26 5.59
C PRO A 178 -17.13 -15.27 4.69
N ILE A 179 -16.49 -15.83 3.66
CA ILE A 179 -17.14 -16.70 2.66
C ILE A 179 -16.52 -18.11 2.58
N GLN A 180 -15.55 -18.41 3.43
CA GLN A 180 -14.74 -19.64 3.38
C GLN A 180 -15.50 -20.96 3.56
N ASP A 181 -16.68 -20.91 4.16
CA ASP A 181 -17.61 -22.02 4.34
C ASP A 181 -18.39 -22.35 3.07
N GLN A 182 -18.38 -21.44 2.08
CA GLN A 182 -19.10 -21.57 0.82
C GLN A 182 -18.25 -22.18 -0.31
N PHE A 183 -16.95 -22.41 -0.07
CA PHE A 183 -16.08 -23.08 -1.03
C PHE A 183 -16.21 -24.60 -0.93
N ARG A 184 -16.18 -25.27 -2.09
CA ARG A 184 -16.12 -26.73 -2.14
C ARG A 184 -14.79 -27.21 -1.58
N ARG A 185 -14.79 -28.42 -1.01
CA ARG A 185 -13.62 -29.02 -0.38
C ARG A 185 -13.39 -30.42 -0.95
N GLY A 186 -12.14 -30.83 -0.96
CA GLY A 186 -11.69 -32.14 -1.39
C GLY A 186 -10.21 -32.32 -1.10
N ILE A 187 -9.68 -33.50 -1.37
CA ILE A 187 -8.23 -33.72 -1.36
C ILE A 187 -7.65 -33.05 -2.61
N ILE A 188 -6.65 -32.19 -2.39
CA ILE A 188 -5.92 -31.46 -3.43
C ILE A 188 -4.42 -31.76 -3.32
N HIS A 189 -3.68 -31.67 -4.42
CA HIS A 189 -2.22 -31.82 -4.42
C HIS A 189 -1.53 -30.69 -3.64
N ASN A 190 -2.05 -29.47 -3.73
CA ASN A 190 -1.61 -28.27 -2.99
C ASN A 190 -0.20 -27.75 -3.35
N ASP A 191 0.43 -28.27 -4.40
CA ASP A 191 1.76 -27.82 -4.82
C ASP A 191 2.04 -27.95 -6.34
N GLY A 192 1.09 -27.53 -7.17
CA GLY A 192 1.23 -27.47 -8.64
C GLY A 192 2.22 -26.41 -9.16
N ASN A 193 3.49 -26.45 -8.75
CA ASN A 193 4.52 -25.47 -9.10
C ASN A 193 5.42 -25.92 -10.29
N HIS A 194 6.30 -25.02 -10.76
CA HIS A 194 7.19 -25.23 -11.91
C HIS A 194 8.08 -26.49 -11.83
N TRP A 195 8.42 -26.94 -10.63
CA TRP A 195 9.37 -28.02 -10.37
C TRP A 195 8.71 -29.33 -9.97
N ASN A 196 7.39 -29.32 -9.79
CA ASN A 196 6.61 -30.54 -9.51
C ASN A 196 5.75 -30.97 -10.70
N VAL A 197 5.43 -30.06 -11.61
CA VAL A 197 4.67 -30.38 -12.82
C VAL A 197 5.61 -30.80 -13.96
N LEU A 198 5.28 -31.91 -14.61
CA LEU A 198 6.03 -32.50 -15.71
C LEU A 198 5.27 -32.39 -17.03
N THR A 199 6.01 -32.25 -18.12
CA THR A 199 5.48 -32.04 -19.46
C THR A 199 6.08 -33.02 -20.47
N LYS A 200 5.30 -33.39 -21.48
CA LYS A 200 5.71 -34.16 -22.67
C LYS A 200 4.98 -33.62 -23.88
N ASN A 201 5.68 -33.49 -25.01
CA ASN A 201 5.08 -33.09 -26.30
C ASN A 201 4.26 -31.78 -26.24
N GLY A 202 4.65 -30.83 -25.36
CA GLY A 202 3.96 -29.54 -25.22
C GLY A 202 2.68 -29.58 -24.36
N GLU A 203 2.41 -30.68 -23.67
CA GLU A 203 1.28 -30.85 -22.75
C GLU A 203 1.78 -31.29 -21.36
N VAL A 204 0.98 -31.03 -20.32
CA VAL A 204 1.25 -31.54 -18.98
C VAL A 204 0.97 -33.04 -18.96
N SER A 205 1.98 -33.82 -18.61
CA SER A 205 1.91 -35.28 -18.59
C SER A 205 1.76 -35.85 -17.18
N GLY A 206 2.28 -35.17 -16.17
CA GLY A 206 2.32 -35.71 -14.81
C GLY A 206 2.65 -34.67 -13.74
N ILE A 207 2.54 -35.10 -12.49
CA ILE A 207 2.93 -34.32 -11.31
C ILE A 207 3.61 -35.21 -10.29
N ILE A 208 4.59 -34.65 -9.58
CA ILE A 208 5.34 -35.33 -8.52
C ILE A 208 5.21 -34.58 -7.20
N ASP A 209 5.71 -35.23 -6.15
CA ASP A 209 5.81 -34.68 -4.79
C ASP A 209 4.47 -34.41 -4.07
N PHE A 210 3.74 -35.49 -3.80
CA PHE A 210 2.48 -35.49 -3.05
C PHE A 210 2.62 -35.20 -1.55
N GLY A 211 3.81 -34.76 -1.11
CA GLY A 211 4.12 -34.48 0.30
C GLY A 211 3.33 -33.30 0.88
N ASP A 212 2.77 -32.42 0.06
CA ASP A 212 1.92 -31.29 0.47
C ASP A 212 0.41 -31.56 0.31
N MET A 213 0.03 -32.75 -0.15
CA MET A 213 -1.36 -33.13 -0.33
C MET A 213 -2.14 -32.98 0.99
N CYS A 214 -3.32 -32.37 0.90
CA CYS A 214 -4.18 -32.09 2.04
C CYS A 214 -5.65 -31.99 1.60
N HIS A 215 -6.58 -32.07 2.56
CA HIS A 215 -8.00 -31.83 2.29
C HIS A 215 -8.33 -30.34 2.48
N SER A 216 -8.46 -29.57 1.39
CA SER A 216 -8.60 -28.11 1.41
C SER A 216 -9.74 -27.60 0.52
N TRP A 217 -9.85 -26.28 0.32
CA TRP A 217 -10.75 -25.69 -0.69
C TRP A 217 -10.25 -26.07 -2.08
N LEU A 218 -11.12 -26.61 -2.94
CA LEU A 218 -10.75 -27.05 -4.29
C LEU A 218 -10.13 -25.92 -5.13
N VAL A 219 -10.66 -24.71 -5.01
CA VAL A 219 -10.13 -23.53 -5.72
C VAL A 219 -8.66 -23.24 -5.43
N ASN A 220 -8.11 -23.75 -4.32
CA ASN A 220 -6.70 -23.59 -4.00
C ASN A 220 -5.81 -24.31 -5.03
N GLU A 221 -6.20 -25.46 -5.59
CA GLU A 221 -5.36 -26.21 -6.54
C GLU A 221 -5.05 -25.35 -7.78
N VAL A 222 -6.10 -24.90 -8.48
CA VAL A 222 -5.94 -24.01 -9.64
C VAL A 222 -5.27 -22.69 -9.27
N THR A 223 -5.57 -22.13 -8.09
CA THR A 223 -4.97 -20.86 -7.64
C THR A 223 -3.46 -21.00 -7.44
N ILE A 224 -3.01 -22.10 -6.84
CA ILE A 224 -1.60 -22.37 -6.60
C ILE A 224 -0.89 -22.53 -7.95
N ALA A 225 -1.45 -23.34 -8.87
CA ALA A 225 -0.89 -23.54 -10.20
C ALA A 225 -0.74 -22.22 -10.98
N ILE A 226 -1.79 -21.38 -11.04
CA ILE A 226 -1.69 -20.09 -11.73
C ILE A 226 -0.69 -19.14 -11.06
N THR A 227 -0.58 -19.17 -9.73
CA THR A 227 0.34 -18.29 -8.99
C THR A 227 1.77 -18.50 -9.47
N TYR A 228 2.19 -19.76 -9.64
CA TYR A 228 3.53 -20.06 -10.12
C TYR A 228 3.69 -19.68 -11.59
N VAL A 229 2.82 -20.09 -12.51
CA VAL A 229 3.04 -19.78 -13.95
C VAL A 229 2.92 -18.28 -14.30
N MET A 230 2.27 -17.47 -13.44
CA MET A 230 2.25 -16.01 -13.57
C MET A 230 3.58 -15.34 -13.22
N MET A 231 4.44 -16.00 -12.45
CA MET A 231 5.73 -15.43 -12.02
C MET A 231 6.62 -15.11 -13.22
N GLY A 232 7.21 -13.91 -13.22
CA GLY A 232 8.08 -13.42 -14.30
C GLY A 232 7.35 -13.07 -15.61
N LYS A 233 6.01 -13.06 -15.64
CA LYS A 233 5.23 -12.76 -16.86
C LYS A 233 4.83 -11.28 -16.96
N SER A 234 4.84 -10.76 -18.19
CA SER A 234 4.44 -9.39 -18.50
C SER A 234 2.92 -9.17 -18.38
N ASP A 235 2.09 -10.15 -18.76
CA ASP A 235 0.65 -10.15 -18.53
C ASP A 235 0.22 -11.37 -17.70
N PRO A 236 0.29 -11.27 -16.35
CA PRO A 236 -0.06 -12.40 -15.48
C PRO A 236 -1.55 -12.80 -15.61
N LEU A 237 -2.45 -11.85 -15.89
CA LEU A 237 -3.88 -12.15 -16.02
C LEU A 237 -4.21 -12.95 -17.27
N ALA A 238 -3.50 -12.72 -18.39
CA ALA A 238 -3.65 -13.54 -19.58
C ALA A 238 -3.16 -14.98 -19.35
N ILE A 239 -2.04 -15.14 -18.64
CA ILE A 239 -1.48 -16.46 -18.31
C ILE A 239 -2.44 -17.26 -17.43
N ALA A 240 -2.93 -16.66 -16.34
CA ALA A 240 -3.91 -17.30 -15.47
C ALA A 240 -5.21 -17.66 -16.20
N ALA A 241 -5.67 -16.83 -17.15
CA ALA A 241 -6.89 -17.09 -17.90
C ALA A 241 -6.85 -18.42 -18.68
N HIS A 242 -5.72 -18.76 -19.32
CA HIS A 242 -5.59 -20.04 -20.04
C HIS A 242 -5.68 -21.26 -19.13
N VAL A 243 -5.08 -21.20 -17.95
CA VAL A 243 -5.16 -22.28 -16.96
C VAL A 243 -6.58 -22.41 -16.41
N ILE A 244 -7.23 -21.28 -16.09
CA ILE A 244 -8.62 -21.26 -15.60
C ILE A 244 -9.58 -21.83 -16.66
N GLU A 245 -9.40 -21.49 -17.93
CA GLU A 245 -10.16 -22.04 -19.07
C GLU A 245 -10.05 -23.57 -19.10
N GLY A 246 -8.83 -24.09 -19.04
CA GLY A 246 -8.56 -25.54 -19.00
C GLY A 246 -9.21 -26.22 -17.79
N TYR A 247 -8.98 -25.68 -16.59
CA TYR A 247 -9.53 -26.24 -15.35
C TYR A 247 -11.07 -26.27 -15.37
N HIS A 248 -11.68 -25.13 -15.69
CA HIS A 248 -13.14 -24.97 -15.69
C HIS A 248 -13.82 -25.90 -16.72
N SER A 249 -13.15 -26.23 -17.82
CA SER A 249 -13.70 -27.14 -18.85
C SER A 249 -13.90 -28.58 -18.37
N VAL A 250 -13.15 -29.02 -17.36
CA VAL A 250 -13.21 -30.38 -16.82
C VAL A 250 -13.92 -30.45 -15.47
N PHE A 251 -13.60 -29.52 -14.57
CA PHE A 251 -14.20 -29.45 -13.25
C PHE A 251 -14.61 -28.00 -12.94
N PRO A 252 -15.84 -27.59 -13.33
CA PRO A 252 -16.25 -26.21 -13.30
C PRO A 252 -16.07 -25.55 -11.93
N LEU A 253 -15.44 -24.38 -11.93
CA LEU A 253 -15.34 -23.48 -10.77
C LEU A 253 -16.69 -22.78 -10.54
N THR A 254 -17.02 -22.53 -9.28
CA THR A 254 -18.18 -21.70 -8.93
C THR A 254 -17.85 -20.21 -9.07
N GLU A 255 -18.89 -19.38 -9.17
CA GLU A 255 -18.73 -17.92 -9.21
C GLU A 255 -18.00 -17.36 -7.98
N LYS A 256 -18.30 -17.91 -6.80
CA LYS A 256 -17.65 -17.52 -5.53
C LYS A 256 -16.16 -17.89 -5.53
N GLU A 257 -15.81 -19.08 -6.03
CA GLU A 257 -14.43 -19.52 -6.16
C GLU A 257 -13.65 -18.61 -7.13
N ILE A 258 -14.21 -18.32 -8.32
CA ILE A 258 -13.59 -17.41 -9.30
C ILE A 258 -13.32 -16.02 -8.70
N ASN A 259 -14.29 -15.45 -7.99
CA ASN A 259 -14.16 -14.12 -7.38
C ASN A 259 -13.13 -14.11 -6.22
N ALA A 260 -12.82 -15.25 -5.62
CA ALA A 260 -11.83 -15.39 -4.55
C ALA A 260 -10.38 -15.46 -5.06
N ILE A 261 -10.16 -15.87 -6.32
CA ILE A 261 -8.83 -16.17 -6.87
C ILE A 261 -7.84 -15.01 -6.68
N TYR A 262 -8.24 -13.76 -6.92
CA TYR A 262 -7.34 -12.61 -6.78
C TYR A 262 -6.69 -12.53 -5.39
N TYR A 263 -7.49 -12.74 -4.33
CA TYR A 263 -7.00 -12.67 -2.95
C TYR A 263 -6.26 -13.93 -2.53
N LEU A 264 -6.67 -15.10 -3.04
CA LEU A 264 -5.99 -16.37 -2.79
C LEU A 264 -4.60 -16.43 -3.48
N VAL A 265 -4.44 -15.84 -4.67
CA VAL A 265 -3.11 -15.61 -5.30
C VAL A 265 -2.25 -14.74 -4.38
N GLY A 266 -2.78 -13.61 -3.91
CA GLY A 266 -2.09 -12.74 -2.94
C GLY A 266 -1.67 -13.50 -1.68
N ALA A 267 -2.56 -14.35 -1.15
CA ALA A 267 -2.28 -15.21 0.01
C ALA A 267 -1.19 -16.25 -0.27
N ARG A 268 -1.16 -16.88 -1.45
CA ARG A 268 -0.10 -17.84 -1.82
C ARG A 268 1.26 -17.16 -1.98
N LEU A 269 1.30 -15.99 -2.62
CA LEU A 269 2.52 -15.17 -2.71
C LEU A 269 3.04 -14.76 -1.33
N CYS A 270 2.14 -14.29 -0.46
CA CYS A 270 2.46 -13.94 0.92
C CYS A 270 2.96 -15.15 1.73
N THR A 271 2.36 -16.33 1.52
CA THR A 271 2.82 -17.58 2.12
C THR A 271 4.25 -17.90 1.69
N SER A 272 4.56 -17.80 0.39
CA SER A 272 5.90 -18.04 -0.13
C SER A 272 6.95 -17.11 0.50
N VAL A 273 6.73 -15.79 0.46
CA VAL A 273 7.72 -14.83 0.97
C VAL A 273 7.87 -14.87 2.50
N CYS A 274 6.79 -15.12 3.24
CA CYS A 274 6.85 -15.33 4.70
C CYS A 274 7.69 -16.57 5.05
N ASN A 275 7.45 -17.69 4.36
CA ASN A 275 8.17 -18.93 4.62
C ASN A 275 9.62 -18.85 4.16
N SER A 276 9.92 -18.20 3.03
CA SER A 276 11.31 -17.94 2.64
C SER A 276 12.05 -17.11 3.69
N ALA A 277 11.44 -16.00 4.14
CA ALA A 277 12.03 -15.14 5.16
C ALA A 277 12.31 -15.87 6.47
N TYR A 278 11.39 -16.71 6.93
CA TYR A 278 11.60 -17.56 8.11
C TYR A 278 12.68 -18.63 7.86
N SER A 279 12.64 -19.32 6.72
CA SER A 279 13.55 -20.42 6.44
C SER A 279 15.00 -19.97 6.31
N LYS A 280 15.27 -18.75 5.81
CA LYS A 280 16.60 -18.14 5.81
C LYS A 280 17.22 -18.03 7.20
N THR A 281 16.40 -17.94 8.25
CA THR A 281 16.89 -17.92 9.65
C THR A 281 17.32 -19.31 10.14
N LEU A 282 16.87 -20.38 9.48
CA LEU A 282 17.17 -21.77 9.85
C LEU A 282 18.24 -22.39 8.94
N LYS A 283 18.20 -22.09 7.63
CA LYS A 283 19.08 -22.64 6.59
C LYS A 283 19.55 -21.50 5.66
N PRO A 284 20.52 -20.67 6.08
CA PRO A 284 20.93 -19.49 5.32
C PRO A 284 21.56 -19.82 3.95
N ASP A 285 22.16 -21.01 3.80
CA ASP A 285 22.92 -21.39 2.61
C ASP A 285 22.11 -22.20 1.56
N SER A 286 20.80 -22.38 1.75
CA SER A 286 19.98 -23.19 0.84
C SER A 286 19.39 -22.35 -0.31
N GLU A 287 19.93 -22.51 -1.52
CA GLU A 287 19.40 -21.84 -2.72
C GLU A 287 17.99 -22.33 -3.08
N TYR A 288 17.72 -23.63 -2.95
CA TYR A 288 16.42 -24.28 -3.24
C TYR A 288 15.23 -23.57 -2.57
N ILE A 289 15.37 -23.23 -1.29
CA ILE A 289 14.29 -22.67 -0.48
C ILE A 289 13.94 -21.24 -0.92
N THR A 290 14.85 -20.58 -1.64
CA THR A 290 14.70 -19.18 -2.08
C THR A 290 14.41 -19.03 -3.58
N ILE A 291 14.36 -20.14 -4.32
CA ILE A 291 14.31 -20.16 -5.79
C ILE A 291 13.14 -19.34 -6.38
N SER A 292 11.99 -19.33 -5.71
CA SER A 292 10.79 -18.62 -6.17
C SER A 292 10.60 -17.26 -5.51
N GLU A 293 11.40 -16.90 -4.50
CA GLU A 293 11.17 -15.71 -3.67
C GLU A 293 11.25 -14.41 -4.47
N LYS A 294 12.29 -14.27 -5.31
CA LYS A 294 12.48 -13.06 -6.12
C LYS A 294 11.28 -12.82 -7.02
N LEU A 295 10.87 -13.85 -7.76
CA LEU A 295 9.73 -13.75 -8.67
C LEU A 295 8.39 -13.61 -7.91
N ALA A 296 8.28 -14.17 -6.71
CA ALA A 296 7.12 -13.96 -5.84
C ALA A 296 7.00 -12.51 -5.40
N TRP A 297 8.10 -11.86 -5.01
CA TRP A 297 8.10 -10.43 -4.69
C TRP A 297 7.77 -9.55 -5.90
N GLU A 298 8.35 -9.85 -7.06
CA GLU A 298 8.05 -9.14 -8.31
C GLU A 298 6.57 -9.24 -8.67
N LEU A 299 6.00 -10.46 -8.63
CA LEU A 299 4.59 -10.66 -8.89
C LEU A 299 3.73 -10.01 -7.82
N LEU A 300 4.08 -10.07 -6.53
CA LEU A 300 3.29 -9.46 -5.45
C LEU A 300 3.19 -7.93 -5.59
N ARG A 301 4.31 -7.26 -5.91
CA ARG A 301 4.32 -5.81 -6.17
C ARG A 301 3.50 -5.46 -7.41
N LYS A 302 3.61 -6.26 -8.47
CA LYS A 302 2.79 -6.11 -9.68
C LYS A 302 1.31 -6.43 -9.43
N TRP A 303 1.00 -7.37 -8.55
CA TRP A 303 -0.36 -7.76 -8.20
C TRP A 303 -1.10 -6.58 -7.56
N LEU A 304 -0.39 -5.80 -6.75
CA LEU A 304 -0.89 -4.55 -6.19
C LEU A 304 -1.26 -3.52 -7.27
N THR A 305 -0.65 -3.54 -8.46
CA THR A 305 -0.99 -2.60 -9.54
C THR A 305 -2.19 -3.07 -10.37
N ILE A 306 -2.80 -4.20 -10.02
CA ILE A 306 -3.93 -4.79 -10.75
C ILE A 306 -5.21 -4.59 -9.94
N ASN A 307 -6.18 -3.88 -10.51
CA ASN A 307 -7.49 -3.74 -9.91
C ASN A 307 -8.14 -5.13 -9.69
N PRO A 308 -8.59 -5.46 -8.46
CA PRO A 308 -9.23 -6.75 -8.17
C PRO A 308 -10.44 -7.07 -9.07
N ILE A 309 -11.23 -6.06 -9.45
CA ILE A 309 -12.38 -6.21 -10.37
C ILE A 309 -11.89 -6.58 -11.77
N LYS A 310 -10.79 -6.00 -12.25
CA LYS A 310 -10.20 -6.35 -13.55
C LYS A 310 -9.72 -7.79 -13.57
N ALA A 311 -9.04 -8.23 -12.50
CA ALA A 311 -8.60 -9.61 -12.35
C ALA A 311 -9.81 -10.57 -12.32
N ALA A 312 -10.79 -10.32 -11.45
CA ALA A 312 -12.01 -11.12 -11.35
C ALA A 312 -12.73 -11.19 -12.71
N ASN A 313 -12.96 -10.07 -13.40
CA ASN A 313 -13.61 -10.05 -14.70
C ASN A 313 -12.83 -10.81 -15.78
N ARG A 314 -11.49 -10.80 -15.74
CA ARG A 314 -10.67 -11.63 -16.65
C ARG A 314 -10.89 -13.11 -16.37
N PHE A 315 -10.89 -13.52 -15.11
CA PHE A 315 -11.10 -14.92 -14.71
C PHE A 315 -12.52 -15.41 -15.00
N ARG A 316 -13.53 -14.56 -14.75
CA ARG A 316 -14.93 -14.82 -15.11
C ARG A 316 -15.10 -15.09 -16.60
N ARG A 317 -14.51 -14.24 -17.47
CA ARG A 317 -14.54 -14.46 -18.92
C ARG A 317 -13.89 -15.78 -19.33
N ALA A 318 -12.75 -16.12 -18.71
CA ALA A 318 -12.06 -17.38 -18.99
C ALA A 318 -12.88 -18.61 -18.60
N ALA A 319 -13.71 -18.48 -17.57
CA ALA A 319 -14.65 -19.50 -17.10
C ALA A 319 -16.05 -19.40 -17.71
N GLY A 320 -16.28 -18.53 -18.71
CA GLY A 320 -17.59 -18.38 -19.36
C GLY A 320 -18.68 -17.69 -18.53
N PHE A 321 -18.34 -17.07 -17.40
CA PHE A 321 -19.27 -16.29 -16.59
C PHE A 321 -19.49 -14.87 -17.17
N SER A 322 -20.66 -14.30 -16.90
CA SER A 322 -20.91 -12.86 -17.13
C SER A 322 -19.93 -12.03 -16.29
N ILE A 323 -19.44 -10.90 -16.79
CA ILE A 323 -18.63 -9.99 -15.98
C ILE A 323 -19.51 -9.23 -14.98
N GLU A 324 -18.92 -8.81 -13.86
CA GLU A 324 -19.58 -7.87 -12.96
C GLU A 324 -19.69 -6.50 -13.67
N SER A 325 -20.92 -6.05 -13.89
CA SER A 325 -21.20 -4.71 -14.40
C SER A 325 -21.10 -3.70 -13.25
N PRO A 326 -20.33 -2.61 -13.39
CA PRO A 326 -20.35 -1.56 -12.40
C PRO A 326 -21.76 -0.95 -12.32
N ILE A 327 -22.16 -0.48 -11.12
CA ILE A 327 -23.26 0.49 -11.04
C ILE A 327 -22.87 1.66 -11.95
N PHE A 328 -23.77 2.07 -12.85
CA PHE A 328 -23.46 3.14 -13.77
C PHE A 328 -23.21 4.44 -13.00
N LEU A 329 -22.04 5.06 -13.24
CA LEU A 329 -21.65 6.34 -12.63
C LEU A 329 -22.78 7.38 -12.73
N LYS A 330 -23.49 7.41 -13.86
CA LYS A 330 -24.64 8.29 -14.10
C LYS A 330 -25.75 8.13 -13.04
N ASP A 331 -26.06 6.91 -12.63
CA ASP A 331 -27.09 6.65 -11.64
C ASP A 331 -26.62 7.05 -10.24
N GLN A 332 -25.34 6.86 -9.92
CA GLN A 332 -24.76 7.35 -8.66
C GLN A 332 -24.72 8.87 -8.59
N LEU A 333 -24.36 9.54 -9.69
CA LEU A 333 -24.39 11.01 -9.77
C LEU A 333 -25.82 11.55 -9.62
N LYS A 334 -26.80 10.92 -10.28
CA LYS A 334 -28.21 11.28 -10.11
C LYS A 334 -28.65 11.15 -8.65
N ARG A 335 -28.30 10.05 -7.98
CA ARG A 335 -28.58 9.87 -6.54
C ARG A 335 -27.83 10.90 -5.68
N ARG A 336 -26.57 11.20 -6.00
CA ARG A 336 -25.79 12.22 -5.30
C ARG A 336 -26.48 13.59 -5.38
N ASP A 337 -26.92 13.99 -6.56
CA ASP A 337 -27.58 15.29 -6.80
C ASP A 337 -28.95 15.39 -6.09
N GLN A 338 -29.59 14.25 -5.79
CA GLN A 338 -30.83 14.23 -4.99
C GLN A 338 -30.58 14.54 -3.52
N PHE A 339 -29.40 14.19 -2.97
CA PHE A 339 -29.14 14.25 -1.52
C PHE A 339 -28.11 15.31 -1.11
N PHE A 340 -27.21 15.71 -2.01
CA PHE A 340 -26.08 16.59 -1.67
C PHE A 340 -26.11 17.89 -2.47
N SER A 341 -25.75 18.99 -1.80
CA SER A 341 -25.55 20.29 -2.44
C SER A 341 -24.37 20.25 -3.40
N LYS A 342 -24.46 21.04 -4.48
CA LYS A 342 -23.34 21.30 -5.41
C LYS A 342 -22.13 21.96 -4.74
N ALA A 343 -22.29 22.50 -3.53
CA ALA A 343 -21.18 22.97 -2.70
C ALA A 343 -20.15 21.85 -2.38
N PHE A 344 -20.59 20.58 -2.38
CA PHE A 344 -19.69 19.43 -2.36
C PHE A 344 -19.19 19.15 -3.78
N SER A 345 -18.16 19.88 -4.20
CA SER A 345 -17.59 19.77 -5.54
C SER A 345 -17.01 18.38 -5.83
N LEU A 346 -16.99 18.03 -7.11
CA LEU A 346 -16.31 16.84 -7.64
C LEU A 346 -15.10 17.29 -8.44
N SER A 347 -14.02 16.52 -8.38
CA SER A 347 -12.84 16.73 -9.21
C SER A 347 -13.04 16.15 -10.61
N TYR A 348 -12.30 16.72 -11.57
CA TYR A 348 -12.28 16.35 -13.00
C TYR A 348 -13.57 16.65 -13.78
N LYS A 349 -13.45 16.74 -15.11
CA LYS A 349 -14.60 16.87 -16.02
C LYS A 349 -15.48 15.61 -15.98
N GLU A 350 -14.85 14.45 -15.89
CA GLU A 350 -15.51 13.16 -15.69
C GLU A 350 -15.22 12.65 -14.27
N PRO A 351 -16.21 12.70 -13.35
CA PRO A 351 -16.07 12.15 -12.02
C PRO A 351 -15.67 10.67 -12.03
N ILE A 352 -15.07 10.22 -10.93
CA ILE A 352 -14.58 8.85 -10.79
C ILE A 352 -15.38 8.13 -9.71
N GLN A 353 -15.87 6.95 -10.03
CA GLN A 353 -16.48 6.05 -9.05
C GLN A 353 -15.40 5.17 -8.43
N MET A 354 -14.78 5.64 -7.34
CA MET A 354 -13.80 4.87 -6.59
C MET A 354 -14.45 3.73 -5.81
N HIS A 355 -13.76 2.59 -5.73
CA HIS A 355 -14.24 1.39 -5.06
C HIS A 355 -13.32 0.95 -3.92
N ARG A 356 -12.00 0.92 -4.17
CA ARG A 356 -10.99 0.45 -3.20
C ARG A 356 -9.69 1.25 -3.32
N SER A 357 -8.71 1.01 -2.46
CA SER A 357 -7.37 1.61 -2.55
C SER A 357 -6.32 0.82 -1.77
N ALA A 358 -5.05 0.98 -2.13
CA ALA A 358 -3.89 0.37 -1.48
C ALA A 358 -2.62 1.21 -1.71
N PHE A 359 -1.94 1.61 -0.64
CA PHE A 359 -0.71 2.40 -0.66
C PHE A 359 -0.83 3.66 -1.55
N GLN A 360 -0.15 3.71 -2.71
CA GLN A 360 -0.23 4.82 -3.66
C GLN A 360 -1.29 4.62 -4.76
N TYR A 361 -2.08 3.56 -4.70
CA TYR A 361 -3.06 3.20 -5.71
C TYR A 361 -4.51 3.35 -5.21
N MET A 362 -5.39 3.76 -6.13
CA MET A 362 -6.85 3.74 -5.96
C MET A 362 -7.47 2.91 -7.08
N TYR A 363 -8.50 2.13 -6.78
CA TYR A 363 -9.16 1.24 -7.72
C TYR A 363 -10.58 1.73 -7.96
N ASP A 364 -10.92 2.03 -9.21
CA ASP A 364 -12.29 2.39 -9.57
C ASP A 364 -13.20 1.16 -9.71
N ALA A 365 -14.50 1.40 -9.85
CA ALA A 365 -15.49 0.36 -10.10
C ALA A 365 -15.42 -0.22 -11.53
N GLY A 366 -14.73 0.45 -12.47
CA GLY A 366 -14.58 0.04 -13.86
C GLY A 366 -13.48 -0.99 -14.11
N GLY A 367 -12.64 -1.27 -13.11
CA GLY A 367 -11.48 -2.15 -13.24
C GLY A 367 -10.17 -1.42 -13.55
N ASN A 368 -10.12 -0.10 -13.40
CA ASN A 368 -8.92 0.70 -13.59
C ASN A 368 -8.17 0.90 -12.27
N THR A 369 -6.85 1.00 -12.36
CA THR A 369 -5.98 1.32 -11.22
C THR A 369 -5.40 2.70 -11.44
N PHE A 370 -5.69 3.61 -10.52
CA PHE A 370 -5.23 4.98 -10.53
C PHE A 370 -3.97 5.12 -9.65
N LEU A 371 -2.92 5.72 -10.20
CA LEU A 371 -1.78 6.18 -9.42
C LEU A 371 -2.14 7.52 -8.74
N ASP A 372 -2.05 7.57 -7.42
CA ASP A 372 -2.41 8.73 -6.63
C ASP A 372 -1.22 9.67 -6.41
N ALA A 373 -1.12 10.69 -7.25
CA ALA A 373 -0.15 11.78 -7.11
C ALA A 373 -0.71 13.01 -6.36
N TYR A 374 -1.86 12.88 -5.67
CA TYR A 374 -2.59 14.00 -5.11
C TYR A 374 -2.91 13.92 -3.62
N ASN A 375 -3.21 12.77 -3.03
CA ASN A 375 -3.75 12.74 -1.66
C ASN A 375 -2.68 12.73 -0.56
N ASN A 376 -2.31 13.91 -0.06
CA ASN A 376 -1.44 14.04 1.13
C ASN A 376 -2.13 13.70 2.46
N ILE A 377 -3.45 13.53 2.48
CA ILE A 377 -4.20 13.08 3.68
C ILE A 377 -3.81 11.64 4.04
N MET A 378 -3.65 10.79 3.03
CA MET A 378 -3.24 9.40 3.19
C MET A 378 -1.71 9.31 3.24
N LEU A 379 -1.09 10.00 4.21
CA LEU A 379 0.36 10.15 4.35
C LEU A 379 1.12 8.82 4.24
N ALA A 380 0.71 7.81 5.00
CA ALA A 380 1.35 6.49 5.03
C ALA A 380 0.95 5.61 3.83
N GLY A 381 0.01 6.05 3.00
CA GLY A 381 -0.61 5.24 1.97
C GLY A 381 -2.04 4.80 2.33
N HIS A 382 -2.82 4.55 1.30
CA HIS A 382 -4.17 4.02 1.37
C HIS A 382 -4.19 2.65 2.04
N SER A 383 -5.17 2.42 2.93
CA SER A 383 -5.41 1.11 3.56
C SER A 383 -4.18 0.49 4.26
N HIS A 384 -3.26 1.33 4.76
CA HIS A 384 -2.03 0.85 5.40
C HIS A 384 -2.35 -0.07 6.60
N PRO A 385 -1.88 -1.33 6.62
CA PRO A 385 -2.40 -2.35 7.52
C PRO A 385 -2.13 -2.05 9.00
N THR A 386 -0.98 -1.46 9.35
CA THR A 386 -0.69 -1.02 10.73
C THR A 386 -1.71 -0.01 11.25
N VAL A 387 -2.17 0.92 10.39
CA VAL A 387 -3.15 1.95 10.73
C VAL A 387 -4.54 1.32 10.86
N VAL A 388 -4.93 0.47 9.91
CA VAL A 388 -6.22 -0.24 9.91
C VAL A 388 -6.37 -1.10 11.18
N ARG A 389 -5.36 -1.91 11.51
CA ARG A 389 -5.40 -2.78 12.70
C ARG A 389 -5.44 -1.97 13.99
N ALA A 390 -4.73 -0.84 14.08
CA ALA A 390 -4.78 0.05 15.25
C ALA A 390 -6.19 0.63 15.46
N ALA A 391 -6.85 1.03 14.38
CA ALA A 391 -8.23 1.52 14.42
C ALA A 391 -9.19 0.42 14.90
N GLN A 392 -9.20 -0.75 14.23
CA GLN A 392 -10.08 -1.87 14.54
C GLN A 392 -9.94 -2.35 15.99
N LYS A 393 -8.69 -2.53 16.45
CA LYS A 393 -8.40 -3.00 17.81
C LYS A 393 -8.93 -2.04 18.88
N ASN A 394 -8.75 -0.74 18.69
CA ASN A 394 -9.16 0.24 19.70
C ASN A 394 -10.66 0.49 19.68
N MET A 395 -11.28 0.50 18.48
CA MET A 395 -12.72 0.62 18.35
C MET A 395 -13.45 -0.52 19.08
N ALA A 396 -12.91 -1.74 19.02
CA ALA A 396 -13.46 -2.90 19.72
C ALA A 396 -13.24 -2.88 21.24
N ARG A 397 -12.35 -2.01 21.76
CA ARG A 397 -11.94 -2.00 23.17
C ARG A 397 -12.51 -0.81 23.94
N LEU A 398 -12.25 0.43 23.51
CA LEU A 398 -12.68 1.65 24.21
C LEU A 398 -12.72 2.82 23.22
N ASN A 399 -13.83 3.56 23.21
CA ASN A 399 -13.97 4.79 22.45
C ASN A 399 -14.83 5.80 23.23
N THR A 400 -14.19 6.75 23.90
CA THR A 400 -14.84 7.72 24.81
C THR A 400 -14.13 9.08 24.76
N ASN A 401 -14.67 10.08 25.46
CA ASN A 401 -14.09 11.42 25.55
C ASN A 401 -12.93 11.50 26.56
N THR A 402 -12.23 12.64 26.60
CA THR A 402 -11.02 12.89 27.42
C THR A 402 -11.26 13.20 28.89
N ARG A 403 -12.49 13.15 29.40
CA ARG A 403 -12.77 13.32 30.85
C ARG A 403 -12.40 12.08 31.68
N TYR A 404 -12.11 10.97 31.02
CA TYR A 404 -11.57 9.75 31.62
C TYR A 404 -10.10 9.59 31.23
N VAL A 405 -9.33 8.92 32.09
CA VAL A 405 -7.90 8.69 31.85
C VAL A 405 -7.70 7.37 31.10
N TYR A 406 -6.87 7.39 30.06
CA TYR A 406 -6.48 6.21 29.28
C TYR A 406 -5.12 6.40 28.62
N GLU A 407 -4.43 5.29 28.40
CA GLU A 407 -3.04 5.24 27.93
C GLU A 407 -2.88 5.82 26.52
N GLU A 408 -3.88 5.67 25.65
CA GLU A 408 -3.77 6.08 24.25
C GLU A 408 -3.59 7.60 24.12
N LEU A 409 -4.28 8.39 24.96
CA LEU A 409 -4.16 9.85 24.98
C LEU A 409 -2.78 10.29 25.48
N LEU A 410 -2.33 9.71 26.60
CA LEU A 410 -1.04 10.03 27.20
C LEU A 410 0.10 9.67 26.24
N SER A 411 0.14 8.42 25.78
CA SER A 411 1.19 7.92 24.90
C SER A 411 1.25 8.64 23.56
N TYR A 412 0.09 9.07 23.02
CA TYR A 412 0.09 9.86 21.79
C TYR A 412 0.55 11.30 22.01
N GLY A 413 0.09 11.94 23.09
CA GLY A 413 0.53 13.27 23.47
C GLY A 413 2.05 13.34 23.66
N GLU A 414 2.62 12.39 24.40
CA GLU A 414 4.08 12.27 24.62
C GLU A 414 4.86 12.12 23.31
N LYS A 415 4.54 11.09 22.52
CA LYS A 415 5.25 10.82 21.24
C LYS A 415 5.10 11.93 20.22
N LEU A 416 3.97 12.63 20.22
CA LEU A 416 3.76 13.77 19.35
C LEU A 416 4.63 14.94 19.80
N LEU A 417 4.63 15.28 21.09
CA LEU A 417 5.42 16.39 21.64
C LEU A 417 6.93 16.15 21.58
N GLU A 418 7.39 14.88 21.62
CA GLU A 418 8.79 14.51 21.35
C GLU A 418 9.27 14.94 19.96
N ARG A 419 8.35 15.22 19.02
CA ARG A 419 8.68 15.73 17.69
C ARG A 419 8.78 17.25 17.62
N PHE A 420 8.57 17.96 18.73
CA PHE A 420 8.64 19.42 18.79
C PHE A 420 9.83 19.90 19.64
N PRO A 421 10.32 21.13 19.41
CA PRO A 421 11.23 21.78 20.35
C PRO A 421 10.65 21.81 21.77
N PRO A 422 11.47 21.70 22.84
CA PRO A 422 10.98 21.61 24.23
C PRO A 422 10.07 22.76 24.71
N ALA A 423 10.12 23.91 24.04
CA ALA A 423 9.25 25.06 24.34
C ALA A 423 7.78 24.80 23.94
N LEU A 424 7.54 24.00 22.90
CA LEU A 424 6.22 23.62 22.38
C LEU A 424 5.78 22.31 23.05
N ASN A 425 5.24 22.43 24.27
CA ASN A 425 5.09 21.32 25.21
C ASN A 425 3.65 21.07 25.71
N LYS A 426 2.65 21.75 25.14
CA LYS A 426 1.23 21.51 25.40
C LYS A 426 0.50 21.18 24.10
N VAL A 427 -0.47 20.28 24.18
CA VAL A 427 -1.28 19.86 23.03
C VAL A 427 -2.76 19.88 23.38
N PHE A 428 -3.55 20.46 22.49
CA PHE A 428 -5.01 20.38 22.48
C PHE A 428 -5.46 19.54 21.29
N PHE A 429 -6.19 18.45 21.53
CA PHE A 429 -6.75 17.64 20.44
C PHE A 429 -8.14 18.11 20.04
N VAL A 430 -8.39 18.11 18.74
CA VAL A 430 -9.69 18.40 18.09
C VAL A 430 -9.91 17.41 16.94
N ASN A 431 -10.96 17.60 16.14
CA ASN A 431 -11.37 16.66 15.09
C ASN A 431 -10.99 17.07 13.66
N SER A 432 -10.40 18.26 13.46
CA SER A 432 -10.01 18.73 12.13
C SER A 432 -8.99 19.87 12.18
N GLY A 433 -8.34 20.15 11.06
CA GLY A 433 -7.50 21.34 10.89
C GLY A 433 -8.28 22.64 11.10
N SER A 434 -9.52 22.76 10.59
CA SER A 434 -10.35 23.95 10.80
C SER A 434 -10.62 24.22 12.29
N ALA A 435 -10.97 23.18 13.05
CA ALA A 435 -11.18 23.30 14.49
C ALA A 435 -9.89 23.68 15.23
N ALA A 436 -8.74 23.23 14.73
CA ALA A 436 -7.44 23.57 15.28
C ALA A 436 -7.08 25.04 14.98
N SER A 437 -7.35 25.54 13.77
CA SER A 437 -7.16 26.95 13.42
C SER A 437 -8.04 27.88 14.26
N ASP A 438 -9.32 27.55 14.43
CA ASP A 438 -10.22 28.32 15.30
C ASP A 438 -9.69 28.37 16.74
N LEU A 439 -9.25 27.22 17.27
CA LEU A 439 -8.68 27.16 18.62
C LEU A 439 -7.37 27.95 18.71
N ALA A 440 -6.50 27.89 17.72
CA ALA A 440 -5.24 28.62 17.69
C ALA A 440 -5.46 30.14 17.74
N ILE A 441 -6.42 30.67 16.97
CA ILE A 441 -6.76 32.11 17.02
C ILE A 441 -7.39 32.47 18.36
N ARG A 442 -8.28 31.63 18.91
CA ARG A 442 -8.85 31.85 20.24
C ARG A 442 -7.76 31.88 21.33
N LEU A 443 -6.80 30.96 21.29
CA LEU A 443 -5.64 30.94 22.19
C LEU A 443 -4.85 32.24 22.08
N ALA A 444 -4.56 32.68 20.85
CA ALA A 444 -3.82 33.92 20.60
C ALA A 444 -4.52 35.16 21.16
N MET A 445 -5.81 35.33 20.85
CA MET A 445 -6.59 36.48 21.32
C MET A 445 -6.73 36.47 22.85
N THR A 446 -6.94 35.30 23.46
CA THR A 446 -7.05 35.18 24.93
C THR A 446 -5.72 35.52 25.61
N HIS A 447 -4.61 35.00 25.08
CA HIS A 447 -3.28 35.21 25.65
C HIS A 447 -2.83 36.68 25.55
N THR A 448 -3.05 37.29 24.39
CA THR A 448 -2.56 38.65 24.11
C THR A 448 -3.53 39.76 24.51
N ASN A 449 -4.81 39.42 24.76
CA ASN A 449 -5.92 40.35 24.94
C ASN A 449 -6.07 41.35 23.77
N ARG A 450 -5.92 40.85 22.55
CA ARG A 450 -5.93 41.63 21.30
C ARG A 450 -6.75 40.94 20.23
N GLU A 451 -7.11 41.69 19.19
CA GLU A 451 -8.06 41.24 18.17
C GLU A 451 -7.50 41.17 16.75
N LYS A 452 -6.39 41.87 16.43
CA LYS A 452 -5.91 41.90 15.04
C LYS A 452 -5.14 40.63 14.67
N VAL A 453 -5.46 40.03 13.53
CA VAL A 453 -4.78 38.85 13.00
C VAL A 453 -4.15 39.19 11.65
N MET A 454 -2.86 38.93 11.52
CA MET A 454 -2.11 39.10 10.27
C MET A 454 -2.09 37.78 9.50
N VAL A 455 -2.47 37.81 8.23
CA VAL A 455 -2.60 36.64 7.34
C VAL A 455 -1.85 36.88 6.03
N LEU A 456 -1.34 35.82 5.43
CA LEU A 456 -0.70 35.88 4.11
C LEU A 456 -1.73 35.79 2.98
N GLU A 457 -1.49 36.51 1.89
CA GLU A 457 -2.24 36.31 0.64
C GLU A 457 -2.18 34.84 0.21
N HIS A 458 -3.31 34.36 -0.32
CA HIS A 458 -3.54 32.98 -0.77
C HIS A 458 -3.44 31.88 0.30
N GLY A 459 -3.28 32.21 1.58
CA GLY A 459 -3.37 31.26 2.69
C GLY A 459 -4.76 30.65 2.84
N TYR A 460 -4.82 29.37 3.24
CA TYR A 460 -6.07 28.67 3.56
C TYR A 460 -5.97 27.87 4.86
N HIS A 461 -6.75 28.30 5.86
CA HIS A 461 -6.64 27.82 7.24
C HIS A 461 -7.93 27.19 7.78
N GLY A 462 -8.97 26.96 6.97
CA GLY A 462 -10.15 26.20 7.41
C GLY A 462 -11.47 26.66 6.82
N ASN A 463 -12.56 26.06 7.32
CA ASN A 463 -13.92 26.28 6.80
C ASN A 463 -14.94 26.70 7.88
N THR A 464 -14.49 26.91 9.10
CA THR A 464 -15.23 27.54 10.21
C THR A 464 -15.34 29.05 9.99
N ARG A 465 -16.10 29.77 10.81
CA ARG A 465 -16.22 31.24 10.64
C ARG A 465 -14.87 31.94 10.76
N ILE A 466 -14.14 31.73 11.86
CA ILE A 466 -12.78 32.30 12.03
C ILE A 466 -11.84 31.75 10.97
N GLY A 467 -11.88 30.44 10.69
CA GLY A 467 -11.09 29.81 9.64
C GLY A 467 -11.28 30.45 8.25
N ILE A 468 -12.50 30.83 7.87
CA ILE A 468 -12.79 31.55 6.62
C ILE A 468 -12.28 32.99 6.71
N ASP A 469 -12.52 33.69 7.81
CA ASP A 469 -12.09 35.08 8.00
C ASP A 469 -10.55 35.24 7.88
N ILE A 470 -9.77 34.26 8.37
CA ILE A 470 -8.31 34.27 8.27
C ILE A 470 -7.78 33.66 6.96
N SER A 471 -8.64 33.13 6.09
CA SER A 471 -8.24 32.48 4.82
C SER A 471 -8.40 33.43 3.64
N HIS A 472 -7.33 34.14 3.25
CA HIS A 472 -7.33 34.99 2.06
C HIS A 472 -7.82 34.27 0.81
N TYR A 473 -7.40 33.02 0.61
CA TYR A 473 -7.86 32.21 -0.51
C TYR A 473 -9.40 32.08 -0.59
N LYS A 474 -10.13 32.19 0.52
CA LYS A 474 -11.58 32.01 0.57
C LYS A 474 -12.35 33.31 0.54
N TYR A 475 -11.97 34.30 1.33
CA TYR A 475 -12.76 35.54 1.39
C TYR A 475 -12.59 36.42 0.15
N GLU A 476 -11.47 36.30 -0.58
CA GLU A 476 -11.26 36.93 -1.90
C GLU A 476 -11.78 36.08 -3.08
N HIS A 477 -12.15 34.81 -2.83
CA HIS A 477 -12.69 33.96 -3.89
C HIS A 477 -14.10 34.38 -4.27
N SER A 478 -14.54 33.94 -5.46
CA SER A 478 -15.93 34.10 -5.88
C SER A 478 -16.89 33.51 -4.83
N GLY A 479 -17.81 34.36 -4.34
CA GLY A 479 -18.76 34.02 -3.26
C GLY A 479 -18.27 34.28 -1.83
N GLY A 480 -17.04 34.76 -1.64
CA GLY A 480 -16.52 35.21 -0.35
C GLY A 480 -17.17 36.51 0.13
N SER A 481 -17.12 36.77 1.45
CA SER A 481 -17.66 37.99 2.06
C SER A 481 -16.66 39.14 2.14
N GLY A 482 -15.48 39.00 1.53
CA GLY A 482 -14.36 39.93 1.67
C GLY A 482 -13.67 39.89 3.04
N LYS A 483 -12.52 40.55 3.11
CA LYS A 483 -11.73 40.71 4.34
C LYS A 483 -12.55 41.35 5.47
N GLN A 484 -12.40 40.81 6.69
CA GLN A 484 -12.98 41.39 7.91
C GLN A 484 -12.08 42.47 8.53
N ASP A 485 -12.65 43.43 9.27
CA ASP A 485 -11.92 44.58 9.83
C ASP A 485 -10.73 44.21 10.74
N TYR A 486 -10.81 43.07 11.43
CA TYR A 486 -9.77 42.60 12.33
C TYR A 486 -8.63 41.86 11.63
N ILE A 487 -8.73 41.65 10.32
CA ILE A 487 -7.73 40.97 9.49
C ILE A 487 -6.79 41.98 8.85
N ILE A 488 -5.50 41.67 8.86
CA ILE A 488 -4.45 42.44 8.20
C ILE A 488 -3.80 41.55 7.16
N GLU A 489 -3.94 41.92 5.90
CA GLU A 489 -3.32 41.21 4.77
C GLU A 489 -1.86 41.59 4.60
N ILE A 490 -1.06 40.55 4.39
CA ILE A 490 0.33 40.64 4.02
C ILE A 490 0.55 39.98 2.66
N PRO A 491 1.19 40.67 1.70
CA PRO A 491 1.53 40.08 0.41
C PRO A 491 2.28 38.75 0.56
N MET A 492 1.94 37.76 -0.27
CA MET A 492 2.58 36.44 -0.21
C MET A 492 4.09 36.58 -0.49
N PRO A 493 4.98 36.14 0.42
CA PRO A 493 6.44 36.24 0.22
C PRO A 493 6.95 35.22 -0.79
N ASN A 494 6.77 35.45 -2.09
CA ASN A 494 7.26 34.58 -3.16
C ASN A 494 8.55 35.13 -3.80
N ALA A 495 9.47 34.25 -4.19
CA ALA A 495 10.66 34.66 -4.94
C ALA A 495 10.40 34.68 -6.46
N PHE A 496 9.82 33.60 -7.00
CA PHE A 496 9.51 33.48 -8.43
C PHE A 496 8.52 34.59 -8.86
N GLY A 497 8.86 35.32 -9.92
CA GLY A 497 8.05 36.44 -10.43
C GLY A 497 8.13 37.75 -9.63
N SER A 498 8.83 37.79 -8.49
CA SER A 498 8.92 39.00 -7.63
C SER A 498 9.93 40.05 -8.12
N GLY A 499 10.82 39.68 -9.04
CA GLY A 499 11.98 40.50 -9.44
C GLY A 499 13.18 40.40 -8.49
N PHE A 500 13.07 39.66 -7.38
CA PHE A 500 14.15 39.41 -6.43
C PHE A 500 14.64 37.95 -6.48
N LYS A 501 15.91 37.74 -6.15
CA LYS A 501 16.50 36.39 -6.02
C LYS A 501 16.12 35.76 -4.67
N ASP A 502 15.97 34.44 -4.66
CA ASP A 502 15.74 33.66 -3.43
C ASP A 502 17.02 33.38 -2.63
N ASN A 503 17.81 34.43 -2.40
CA ASN A 503 19.05 34.39 -1.63
C ASN A 503 18.96 35.22 -0.33
N GLY A 504 17.73 35.54 0.10
CA GLY A 504 17.41 36.46 1.19
C GLY A 504 16.88 37.82 0.72
N ALA A 505 17.16 38.23 -0.53
CA ALA A 505 16.71 39.54 -1.04
C ALA A 505 15.17 39.64 -1.13
N ALA A 506 14.52 38.60 -1.66
CA ALA A 506 13.05 38.52 -1.68
C ALA A 506 12.48 38.53 -0.24
N GLY A 507 13.03 37.71 0.66
CA GLY A 507 12.60 37.64 2.06
C GLY A 507 12.66 38.99 2.77
N ALA A 508 13.78 39.71 2.67
CA ALA A 508 13.96 41.03 3.26
C ALA A 508 12.98 42.07 2.68
N HIS A 509 12.70 42.02 1.37
CA HIS A 509 11.71 42.89 0.74
C HIS A 509 10.32 42.71 1.36
N TYR A 510 9.81 41.48 1.40
CA TYR A 510 8.49 41.19 1.97
C TYR A 510 8.44 41.38 3.49
N ALA A 511 9.53 41.12 4.20
CA ALA A 511 9.64 41.43 5.63
C ALA A 511 9.52 42.94 5.88
N GLY A 512 10.12 43.78 5.03
CA GLY A 512 9.94 45.23 5.07
C GLY A 512 8.48 45.69 4.87
N LEU A 513 7.75 45.05 3.94
CA LEU A 513 6.32 45.29 3.74
C LEU A 513 5.50 44.89 4.99
N THR A 514 5.84 43.75 5.59
CA THR A 514 5.20 43.25 6.81
C THR A 514 5.48 44.18 7.99
N ALA A 515 6.72 44.64 8.14
CA ALA A 515 7.13 45.60 9.17
C ALA A 515 6.38 46.94 9.06
N LYS A 516 6.08 47.39 7.83
CA LYS A 516 5.24 48.58 7.61
C LYS A 516 3.84 48.36 8.16
N LYS A 517 3.19 47.23 7.82
CA LYS A 517 1.86 46.87 8.33
C LYS A 517 1.83 46.71 9.84
N LEU A 518 2.90 46.18 10.41
CA LEU A 518 3.07 46.04 11.85
C LEU A 518 3.16 47.40 12.56
N ARG A 519 3.92 48.37 12.02
CA ARG A 519 3.96 49.75 12.55
C ARG A 519 2.60 50.46 12.47
N GLU A 520 1.84 50.23 11.40
CA GLU A 520 0.48 50.78 11.23
C GLU A 520 -0.52 50.21 12.26
N ASN A 521 -0.20 49.10 12.92
CA ASN A 521 -1.06 48.38 13.86
C ASN A 521 -0.35 48.11 15.21
N GLU A 522 0.51 49.03 15.62
CA GLU A 522 1.37 48.90 16.80
C GLU A 522 0.60 48.43 18.04
N ASN A 523 1.09 47.38 18.70
CA ASN A 523 0.53 46.79 19.93
C ASN A 523 -0.92 46.27 19.81
N ARG A 524 -1.47 46.13 18.60
CA ARG A 524 -2.83 45.61 18.36
C ARG A 524 -2.88 44.19 17.84
N ILE A 525 -1.74 43.63 17.43
CA ILE A 525 -1.62 42.30 16.83
C ILE A 525 -1.73 41.21 17.90
N ALA A 526 -2.71 40.33 17.73
CA ALA A 526 -2.87 39.10 18.50
C ALA A 526 -2.01 37.98 17.91
N ALA A 527 -2.12 37.77 16.59
CA ALA A 527 -1.44 36.67 15.91
C ALA A 527 -0.95 37.06 14.51
N PHE A 528 0.15 36.44 14.10
CA PHE A 528 0.52 36.26 12.70
C PHE A 528 0.48 34.78 12.36
N ILE A 529 -0.31 34.39 11.35
CA ILE A 529 -0.46 33.00 10.89
C ILE A 529 0.11 32.81 9.48
N ALA A 530 0.88 31.74 9.30
CA ALA A 530 1.44 31.38 8.00
C ALA A 530 1.56 29.85 7.81
N GLU A 531 1.26 29.38 6.61
CA GLU A 531 1.73 28.08 6.11
C GLU A 531 3.23 28.20 5.74
N PRO A 532 4.12 27.27 6.13
CA PRO A 532 5.54 27.31 5.72
C PRO A 532 5.75 27.20 4.19
N ILE A 533 4.83 26.51 3.52
CA ILE A 533 4.67 26.49 2.06
C ILE A 533 3.19 26.75 1.82
N VAL A 534 2.86 27.87 1.16
CA VAL A 534 1.47 28.28 0.93
C VAL A 534 0.83 27.34 -0.08
N GLY A 535 -0.06 26.46 0.38
CA GLY A 535 -0.62 25.38 -0.44
C GLY A 535 -1.49 25.93 -1.56
N CYS A 536 -2.51 26.72 -1.21
CA CYS A 536 -3.45 27.33 -2.16
C CYS A 536 -2.85 28.47 -3.00
N GLY A 537 -1.67 28.97 -2.60
CA GLY A 537 -0.84 29.86 -3.43
C GLY A 537 -0.16 29.15 -4.60
N GLY A 538 -0.29 27.83 -4.71
CA GLY A 538 0.37 27.04 -5.75
C GLY A 538 1.64 26.35 -5.25
N GLN A 539 1.62 25.82 -4.02
CA GLN A 539 2.76 25.15 -3.37
C GLN A 539 4.01 26.04 -3.28
N VAL A 540 3.84 27.28 -2.83
CA VAL A 540 4.89 28.31 -2.80
C VAL A 540 5.63 28.32 -1.47
N PRO A 541 6.91 27.91 -1.41
CA PRO A 541 7.72 28.12 -0.22
C PRO A 541 7.88 29.61 0.03
N LEU A 542 7.79 30.04 1.29
CA LEU A 542 8.03 31.44 1.64
C LEU A 542 9.49 31.81 1.30
N ALA A 543 9.71 33.03 0.84
CA ALA A 543 11.02 33.52 0.46
C ALA A 543 12.01 33.40 1.60
N LYS A 544 13.24 32.96 1.28
CA LYS A 544 14.28 32.66 2.28
C LYS A 544 14.49 33.82 3.24
N GLY A 545 14.47 33.52 4.55
CA GLY A 545 14.72 34.49 5.62
C GLY A 545 13.50 35.30 6.08
N TYR A 546 12.39 35.27 5.34
CA TYR A 546 11.20 36.07 5.65
C TYR A 546 10.67 35.87 7.09
N LEU A 547 10.39 34.61 7.49
CA LEU A 547 9.85 34.34 8.83
C LEU A 547 10.86 34.68 9.94
N LYS A 548 12.15 34.47 9.67
CA LYS A 548 13.24 34.77 10.61
C LYS A 548 13.32 36.26 10.94
N GLU A 549 12.98 37.12 9.99
CA GLU A 549 12.88 38.57 10.21
C GLU A 549 11.55 38.99 10.84
N VAL A 550 10.43 38.35 10.47
CA VAL A 550 9.09 38.79 10.88
C VAL A 550 8.74 38.35 12.30
N TYR A 551 9.00 37.10 12.68
CA TYR A 551 8.58 36.55 13.97
C TYR A 551 9.09 37.36 15.19
N PRO A 552 10.37 37.78 15.26
CA PRO A 552 10.85 38.63 16.35
C PRO A 552 10.11 39.97 16.44
N GLN A 553 9.73 40.55 15.30
CA GLN A 553 9.03 41.85 15.28
C GLN A 553 7.59 41.72 15.81
N ILE A 554 6.88 40.64 15.44
CA ILE A 554 5.55 40.35 15.98
C ILE A 554 5.60 40.22 17.51
N ARG A 555 6.57 39.44 18.01
CA ARG A 555 6.76 39.22 19.46
C ARG A 555 7.19 40.48 20.19
N ALA A 556 8.01 41.33 19.59
CA ALA A 556 8.44 42.60 20.18
C ALA A 556 7.25 43.53 20.48
N GLN A 557 6.16 43.39 19.73
CA GLN A 557 4.92 44.10 20.02
C GLN A 557 3.96 43.32 20.91
N GLY A 558 4.26 42.09 21.33
CA GLY A 558 3.42 41.23 22.18
C GLY A 558 2.39 40.36 21.42
N GLY A 559 2.52 40.22 20.10
CA GLY A 559 1.75 39.24 19.32
C GLY A 559 2.42 37.87 19.30
N ILE A 560 1.70 36.82 18.89
CA ILE A 560 2.24 35.47 18.75
C ILE A 560 2.32 34.99 17.29
N CYS A 561 3.21 34.05 17.03
CA CYS A 561 3.47 33.49 15.70
C CYS A 561 2.89 32.07 15.59
N ILE A 562 2.06 31.85 14.58
CA ILE A 562 1.35 30.59 14.34
C ILE A 562 1.86 29.97 13.04
N SER A 563 2.27 28.70 13.10
CA SER A 563 2.59 27.90 11.91
C SER A 563 1.47 26.92 11.60
N ASP A 564 0.91 27.01 10.39
CA ASP A 564 -0.05 26.04 9.89
C ASP A 564 0.67 24.90 9.16
N GLU A 565 0.80 23.77 9.86
CA GLU A 565 1.53 22.58 9.41
C GLU A 565 0.59 21.54 8.77
N VAL A 566 -0.68 21.87 8.55
CA VAL A 566 -1.70 20.91 8.10
C VAL A 566 -1.33 20.29 6.74
N GLN A 567 -0.65 21.01 5.85
CA GLN A 567 -0.24 20.49 4.55
C GLN A 567 1.11 19.77 4.55
N VAL A 568 2.06 20.26 5.37
CA VAL A 568 3.50 20.04 5.20
C VAL A 568 4.19 19.36 6.38
N GLY A 569 3.49 19.17 7.50
CA GLY A 569 4.05 18.45 8.65
C GLY A 569 4.22 16.95 8.42
N PHE A 570 4.66 16.25 9.48
CA PHE A 570 4.85 14.79 9.52
C PHE A 570 5.86 14.25 8.50
N GLY A 571 6.96 14.97 8.28
CA GLY A 571 8.08 14.50 7.44
C GLY A 571 7.81 14.53 5.94
N ARG A 572 6.68 15.12 5.50
CA ARG A 572 6.30 15.31 4.10
C ARG A 572 7.39 15.95 3.26
N LEU A 573 8.08 16.91 3.86
CA LEU A 573 9.14 17.70 3.25
C LEU A 573 10.46 16.94 3.13
N GLY A 574 10.63 15.80 3.81
CA GLY A 574 11.86 15.01 3.71
C GLY A 574 12.94 15.54 4.65
N ASP A 575 13.61 16.65 4.33
CA ASP A 575 14.65 17.20 5.22
C ASP A 575 14.08 17.66 6.58
N TYR A 576 12.78 17.96 6.64
CA TYR A 576 12.11 18.54 7.80
C TYR A 576 10.91 17.70 8.24
N PHE A 577 10.75 17.54 9.55
CA PHE A 577 9.56 16.91 10.12
C PHE A 577 8.40 17.91 10.14
N TRP A 578 8.69 19.17 10.46
CA TRP A 578 7.76 20.30 10.41
C TRP A 578 8.26 21.37 9.43
N GLY A 579 7.37 21.96 8.65
CA GLY A 579 7.71 22.97 7.66
C GLY A 579 8.36 24.23 8.23
N PHE A 580 8.04 24.64 9.46
CA PHE A 580 8.70 25.80 10.08
C PHE A 580 10.22 25.62 10.23
N GLU A 581 10.71 24.39 10.32
CA GLU A 581 12.14 24.07 10.45
C GLU A 581 12.92 24.53 9.22
N MET A 582 12.30 24.46 8.03
CA MET A 582 12.85 24.96 6.76
C MET A 582 13.20 26.45 6.82
N HIS A 583 12.49 27.20 7.67
CA HIS A 583 12.66 28.64 7.80
C HIS A 583 13.53 29.03 9.00
N GLU A 584 14.12 28.05 9.69
CA GLU A 584 14.99 28.25 10.86
C GLU A 584 14.30 29.06 11.98
N VAL A 585 13.00 28.84 12.18
CA VAL A 585 12.19 29.51 13.22
C VAL A 585 11.50 28.50 14.11
N VAL A 586 11.13 28.91 15.32
CA VAL A 586 10.21 28.18 16.19
C VAL A 586 8.97 29.05 16.38
N PRO A 587 7.75 28.60 16.03
CA PRO A 587 6.51 29.32 16.28
C PRO A 587 6.08 29.20 17.75
N ASP A 588 5.08 29.98 18.16
CA ASP A 588 4.48 29.91 19.50
C ASP A 588 3.28 28.94 19.53
N VAL A 589 2.65 28.73 18.37
CA VAL A 589 1.53 27.81 18.15
C VAL A 589 1.72 27.07 16.82
N VAL A 590 1.40 25.78 16.79
CA VAL A 590 1.40 24.94 15.59
C VAL A 590 0.03 24.28 15.39
N ILE A 591 -0.51 24.38 14.18
CA ILE A 591 -1.79 23.78 13.79
C ILE A 591 -1.53 22.48 13.03
N LEU A 592 -2.16 21.38 13.48
CA LEU A 592 -2.06 20.05 12.89
C LEU A 592 -3.42 19.52 12.40
N GLY A 593 -3.40 18.67 11.38
CA GLY A 593 -4.60 18.07 10.80
C GLY A 593 -4.26 17.00 9.76
N LYS A 594 -5.03 16.96 8.65
CA LYS A 594 -4.83 16.13 7.42
C LYS A 594 -4.00 14.84 7.62
N PRO A 595 -2.65 14.83 7.48
CA PRO A 595 -1.87 13.59 7.50
C PRO A 595 -1.79 12.91 8.88
N MET A 596 -2.08 13.63 9.96
CA MET A 596 -1.85 13.23 11.35
C MET A 596 -2.42 11.85 11.73
N ALA A 597 -3.50 11.42 11.06
CA ALA A 597 -4.09 10.10 11.28
C ALA A 597 -4.51 9.41 9.98
N ASN A 598 -3.77 9.64 8.89
CA ASN A 598 -3.92 8.93 7.61
C ASN A 598 -5.40 8.83 7.14
N GLY A 599 -6.12 9.96 7.20
CA GLY A 599 -7.55 10.06 6.81
C GLY A 599 -8.57 10.01 7.95
N HIS A 600 -8.21 9.55 9.15
CA HIS A 600 -9.12 9.60 10.29
C HIS A 600 -9.29 11.04 10.82
N PRO A 601 -10.51 11.49 11.19
CA PRO A 601 -10.72 12.85 11.69
C PRO A 601 -9.98 13.12 13.00
N ILE A 602 -8.90 13.89 12.92
CA ILE A 602 -8.17 14.44 14.06
C ILE A 602 -7.51 15.75 13.63
N GLY A 603 -7.39 16.69 14.57
CA GLY A 603 -6.51 17.84 14.47
C GLY A 603 -5.90 18.12 15.84
N ALA A 604 -4.91 18.98 15.89
CA ALA A 604 -4.34 19.41 17.16
C ALA A 604 -3.77 20.82 17.08
N VAL A 605 -3.70 21.46 18.24
CA VAL A 605 -2.94 22.70 18.44
C VAL A 605 -1.82 22.39 19.43
N VAL A 606 -0.57 22.56 19.00
CA VAL A 606 0.60 22.44 19.86
C VAL A 606 1.07 23.84 20.23
N THR A 607 1.35 24.10 21.50
CA THR A 607 1.73 25.44 21.99
C THR A 607 2.59 25.35 23.26
N THR A 608 2.96 26.50 23.81
CA THR A 608 3.73 26.64 25.04
C THR A 608 2.83 26.47 26.28
N SER A 609 3.46 26.18 27.43
CA SER A 609 2.77 26.17 28.72
C SER A 609 2.15 27.53 29.06
N GLU A 610 2.86 28.62 28.79
CA GLU A 610 2.40 29.99 29.05
C GLU A 610 1.09 30.34 28.31
N ILE A 611 1.02 30.04 27.01
CA ILE A 611 -0.19 30.29 26.22
C ILE A 611 -1.33 29.40 26.70
N ALA A 612 -1.06 28.11 26.94
CA ALA A 612 -2.07 27.18 27.44
C ALA A 612 -2.64 27.59 28.82
N GLU A 613 -1.78 28.06 29.73
CA GLU A 613 -2.18 28.53 31.07
C GLU A 613 -3.03 29.79 30.99
N SER A 614 -2.70 30.74 30.10
CA SER A 614 -3.51 31.94 29.91
C SER A 614 -4.93 31.65 29.41
N PHE A 615 -5.12 30.53 28.70
CA PHE A 615 -6.42 30.07 28.23
C PHE A 615 -7.23 29.34 29.30
N ALA A 616 -6.57 28.79 30.32
CA ALA A 616 -7.19 28.11 31.46
C ALA A 616 -7.77 29.11 32.49
N ASN A 617 -8.51 30.11 32.01
CA ASN A 617 -9.03 31.24 32.79
C ASN A 617 -10.38 30.97 33.48
N GLY A 618 -10.80 29.71 33.57
CA GLY A 618 -12.07 29.27 34.17
C GLY A 618 -13.15 28.87 33.16
N LEU A 619 -13.04 29.29 31.90
CA LEU A 619 -13.89 28.77 30.82
C LEU A 619 -13.39 27.39 30.40
N GLU A 620 -14.18 26.34 30.67
CA GLU A 620 -13.84 24.97 30.27
C GLU A 620 -13.74 24.87 28.73
N PHE A 621 -12.59 24.40 28.24
CA PHE A 621 -12.47 23.93 26.86
C PHE A 621 -12.68 22.41 26.81
N PHE A 622 -13.66 21.98 26.03
CA PHE A 622 -13.96 20.57 25.84
C PHE A 622 -14.29 20.27 24.37
N SER A 623 -13.62 19.27 23.80
CA SER A 623 -13.92 18.73 22.48
C SER A 623 -14.38 17.28 22.63
N SER A 624 -15.65 16.99 22.37
CA SER A 624 -16.25 15.68 22.64
C SER A 624 -15.50 14.51 21.99
N PHE A 625 -14.95 14.72 20.78
CA PHE A 625 -14.19 13.70 20.04
C PHE A 625 -12.69 13.96 20.03
N GLY A 626 -12.25 15.18 20.38
CA GLY A 626 -10.83 15.53 20.40
C GLY A 626 -10.09 14.66 21.42
N GLY A 627 -9.12 13.88 20.95
CA GLY A 627 -8.27 13.06 21.81
C GLY A 627 -8.83 11.69 22.21
N ASN A 628 -9.95 11.24 21.64
CA ASN A 628 -10.52 9.93 21.95
C ASN A 628 -9.50 8.77 21.71
N PRO A 629 -9.66 7.61 22.39
CA PRO A 629 -8.68 6.52 22.32
C PRO A 629 -8.42 5.98 20.91
N VAL A 630 -9.45 5.95 20.05
CA VAL A 630 -9.33 5.45 18.67
C VAL A 630 -8.48 6.41 17.83
N SER A 631 -8.79 7.71 17.85
CA SER A 631 -8.02 8.71 17.10
C SER A 631 -6.56 8.77 17.56
N CYS A 632 -6.31 8.72 18.88
CA CYS A 632 -4.96 8.72 19.44
C CYS A 632 -4.18 7.45 19.06
N ALA A 633 -4.82 6.28 19.06
CA ALA A 633 -4.20 5.04 18.61
C ALA A 633 -3.83 5.05 17.12
N ILE A 634 -4.69 5.64 16.28
CA ILE A 634 -4.43 5.80 14.84
C ILE A 634 -3.28 6.78 14.62
N GLY A 635 -3.27 7.94 15.28
CA GLY A 635 -2.16 8.89 15.19
C GLY A 635 -0.82 8.28 15.63
N ASN A 636 -0.83 7.53 16.73
CA ASN A 636 0.33 6.74 17.16
C ASN A 636 0.79 5.71 16.12
N ALA A 637 -0.15 5.04 15.44
CA ALA A 637 0.19 4.11 14.37
C ALA A 637 0.84 4.81 13.18
N VAL A 638 0.37 6.01 12.81
CA VAL A 638 0.99 6.83 11.75
C VAL A 638 2.42 7.21 12.12
N LEU A 639 2.68 7.70 13.34
CA LEU A 639 4.05 8.02 13.78
C LEU A 639 4.97 6.79 13.70
N LYS A 640 4.49 5.61 14.11
CA LYS A 640 5.25 4.36 14.01
C LYS A 640 5.55 3.96 12.57
N VAL A 641 4.62 4.16 11.64
CA VAL A 641 4.84 3.86 10.23
C VAL A 641 5.88 4.82 9.64
N ILE A 642 5.78 6.13 9.94
CA ILE A 642 6.78 7.11 9.50
C ILE A 642 8.19 6.69 9.91
N GLU A 643 8.36 6.27 11.17
CA GLU A 643 9.64 5.83 11.71
C GLU A 643 10.11 4.50 11.11
N ASN A 644 9.29 3.45 11.21
CA ASN A 644 9.69 2.10 10.81
C ASN A 644 9.98 1.96 9.31
N GLU A 645 9.22 2.67 8.47
CA GLU A 645 9.38 2.65 7.02
C GLU A 645 10.28 3.77 6.50
N LYS A 646 10.85 4.57 7.42
CA LYS A 646 11.71 5.73 7.11
C LYS A 646 11.04 6.67 6.10
N LEU A 647 9.74 6.95 6.29
CA LEU A 647 8.94 7.67 5.29
C LEU A 647 9.45 9.10 5.07
N GLN A 648 10.00 9.75 6.09
CA GLN A 648 10.64 11.07 5.94
C GLN A 648 11.86 10.99 5.00
N GLN A 649 12.80 10.08 5.25
CA GLN A 649 13.96 9.88 4.37
C GLN A 649 13.52 9.47 2.96
N HIS A 650 12.47 8.66 2.85
CA HIS A 650 11.92 8.26 1.57
C HIS A 650 11.29 9.44 0.80
N ALA A 651 10.59 10.33 1.50
CA ALA A 651 10.02 11.56 0.94
C ALA A 651 11.11 12.48 0.40
N LYS A 652 12.25 12.56 1.10
CA LYS A 652 13.43 13.27 0.62
C LYS A 652 13.92 12.68 -0.70
N VAL A 653 14.35 11.40 -0.68
CA VAL A 653 14.99 10.76 -1.84
C VAL A 653 14.06 10.76 -3.06
N THR A 654 12.79 10.39 -2.87
CA THR A 654 11.82 10.31 -3.97
C THR A 654 11.38 11.70 -4.44
N GLY A 655 11.24 12.67 -3.52
CA GLY A 655 10.90 14.04 -3.86
C GLY A 655 12.01 14.76 -4.63
N ASP A 656 13.27 14.57 -4.21
CA ASP A 656 14.45 15.10 -4.89
C ASP A 656 14.52 14.53 -6.32
N TYR A 657 14.36 13.21 -6.47
CA TYR A 657 14.31 12.55 -7.79
C TYR A 657 13.16 13.04 -8.67
N LEU A 658 11.95 13.19 -8.13
CA LEU A 658 10.80 13.73 -8.88
C LEU A 658 11.07 15.16 -9.36
N LYS A 659 11.65 16.01 -8.51
CA LYS A 659 12.00 17.38 -8.88
C LYS A 659 13.08 17.42 -9.97
N GLU A 660 14.06 16.53 -9.93
CA GLU A 660 15.07 16.40 -10.99
C GLU A 660 14.41 16.06 -12.32
N LEU A 661 13.57 15.02 -12.37
CA LEU A 661 12.81 14.65 -13.58
C LEU A 661 11.95 15.80 -14.12
N LEU A 662 11.26 16.54 -13.25
CA LEU A 662 10.46 17.70 -13.65
C LEU A 662 11.31 18.87 -14.16
N ARG A 663 12.50 19.09 -13.61
CA ARG A 663 13.44 20.12 -14.09
C ARG A 663 14.06 19.75 -15.43
N ASP A 664 14.37 18.47 -15.63
CA ASP A 664 14.81 17.97 -16.93
C ASP A 664 13.70 18.13 -17.98
N LEU A 665 12.44 17.87 -17.61
CA LEU A 665 11.30 18.14 -18.48
C LEU A 665 11.12 19.64 -18.76
N GLN A 666 11.28 20.51 -17.75
CA GLN A 666 11.24 21.96 -17.91
C GLN A 666 12.26 22.48 -18.94
N GLN A 667 13.45 21.88 -19.05
CA GLN A 667 14.42 22.25 -20.09
C GLN A 667 13.93 21.95 -21.51
N LYS A 668 13.05 20.95 -21.68
CA LYS A 668 12.47 20.54 -22.97
C LYS A 668 11.14 21.22 -23.27
N CYS A 669 10.39 21.57 -22.24
CA CYS A 669 9.04 22.13 -22.31
C CYS A 669 8.99 23.47 -21.55
N PRO A 670 9.28 24.61 -22.22
CA PRO A 670 9.34 25.94 -21.58
C PRO A 670 8.03 26.40 -20.91
N GLN A 671 6.89 25.78 -21.22
CA GLN A 671 5.63 26.04 -20.55
C GLN A 671 5.68 25.72 -19.05
N LEU A 672 6.57 24.82 -18.61
CA LEU A 672 6.85 24.61 -17.19
C LEU A 672 7.68 25.79 -16.69
N ALA A 673 7.03 26.86 -16.27
CA ALA A 673 7.69 28.11 -15.92
C ALA A 673 8.48 28.02 -14.61
N ASP A 674 7.99 27.22 -13.65
CA ASP A 674 8.64 27.02 -12.35
C ASP A 674 8.34 25.63 -11.78
N VAL A 675 9.36 25.01 -11.20
CA VAL A 675 9.26 23.73 -10.48
C VAL A 675 9.74 23.95 -9.05
N ARG A 676 8.79 23.99 -8.12
CA ARG A 676 8.99 24.43 -6.73
C ARG A 676 8.41 23.45 -5.72
N GLY A 677 8.68 23.72 -4.45
CA GLY A 677 8.32 22.87 -3.32
C GLY A 677 9.49 22.03 -2.84
N HIS A 678 9.22 21.10 -1.93
CA HIS A 678 10.24 20.35 -1.21
C HIS A 678 9.69 18.98 -0.76
N GLY A 679 10.54 17.95 -0.73
CA GLY A 679 10.10 16.57 -0.54
C GLY A 679 8.99 16.17 -1.52
N LEU A 680 7.97 15.46 -1.04
CA LEU A 680 6.81 15.06 -1.85
C LEU A 680 5.66 16.08 -1.75
N PHE A 681 5.97 17.37 -1.88
CA PHE A 681 5.02 18.47 -1.92
C PHE A 681 5.44 19.50 -2.98
N ILE A 682 5.02 19.27 -4.22
CA ILE A 682 5.58 19.91 -5.42
C ILE A 682 4.49 20.67 -6.19
N GLY A 683 4.85 21.86 -6.65
CA GLY A 683 4.08 22.68 -7.58
C GLY A 683 4.83 22.86 -8.90
N VAL A 684 4.12 22.74 -10.02
CA VAL A 684 4.65 23.03 -11.36
C VAL A 684 3.80 24.11 -12.00
N GLU A 685 4.34 25.31 -12.16
CA GLU A 685 3.65 26.44 -12.78
C GLU A 685 3.62 26.27 -14.29
N ILE A 686 2.44 26.45 -14.90
CA ILE A 686 2.25 26.35 -16.34
C ILE A 686 1.98 27.73 -16.92
N PHE A 687 2.85 28.18 -17.84
CA PHE A 687 2.69 29.44 -18.57
C PHE A 687 2.38 29.21 -20.06
N ASP A 688 1.82 30.23 -20.69
CA ASP A 688 1.69 30.36 -22.14
C ASP A 688 2.96 30.93 -22.78
N ASP A 689 2.98 31.01 -24.11
CA ASP A 689 4.12 31.55 -24.87
C ASP A 689 4.35 33.05 -24.63
N ALA A 690 3.37 33.75 -24.07
CA ALA A 690 3.48 35.16 -23.67
C ALA A 690 4.01 35.34 -22.24
N GLY A 691 4.36 34.25 -21.55
CA GLY A 691 4.88 34.26 -20.19
C GLY A 691 3.83 34.53 -19.12
N LYS A 692 2.55 34.22 -19.39
CA LYS A 692 1.44 34.38 -18.44
C LYS A 692 0.92 33.02 -17.95
N PRO A 693 0.34 32.93 -16.74
CA PRO A 693 -0.31 31.72 -16.24
C PRO A 693 -1.34 31.13 -17.22
N ASN A 694 -1.24 29.83 -17.49
CA ASN A 694 -2.08 29.13 -18.47
C ASN A 694 -3.00 28.09 -17.79
N THR A 695 -4.17 28.57 -17.35
CA THR A 695 -5.22 27.77 -16.71
C THR A 695 -5.74 26.64 -17.60
N GLU A 696 -5.90 26.90 -18.90
CA GLU A 696 -6.48 25.95 -19.83
C GLU A 696 -5.57 24.73 -20.03
N LEU A 697 -4.28 24.97 -20.23
CA LEU A 697 -3.30 23.89 -20.37
C LEU A 697 -3.13 23.11 -19.07
N ALA A 698 -3.06 23.76 -17.91
CA ALA A 698 -3.00 23.07 -16.62
C ALA A 698 -4.24 22.18 -16.39
N SER A 699 -5.42 22.68 -16.72
CA SER A 699 -6.68 21.92 -16.68
C SER A 699 -6.70 20.78 -17.68
N HIS A 700 -6.17 20.97 -18.89
CA HIS A 700 -6.03 19.92 -19.89
C HIS A 700 -5.13 18.79 -19.39
N ILE A 701 -3.90 19.11 -18.91
CA ILE A 701 -2.96 18.14 -18.34
C ILE A 701 -3.61 17.34 -17.22
N LYS A 702 -4.26 18.00 -16.25
CA LYS A 702 -4.97 17.32 -15.15
C LYS A 702 -6.00 16.30 -15.65
N ASN A 703 -6.81 16.65 -16.65
CA ASN A 703 -7.86 15.76 -17.14
C ASN A 703 -7.30 14.63 -18.03
N GLU A 704 -6.27 14.88 -18.84
CA GLU A 704 -5.61 13.84 -19.64
C GLU A 704 -4.86 12.84 -18.76
N LEU A 705 -4.18 13.30 -17.71
CA LEU A 705 -3.58 12.40 -16.72
C LEU A 705 -4.63 11.52 -16.04
N ARG A 706 -5.82 12.07 -15.73
CA ARG A 706 -6.95 11.25 -15.25
C ARG A 706 -7.32 10.16 -16.26
N GLN A 707 -7.37 10.46 -17.56
CA GLN A 707 -7.66 9.44 -18.60
C GLN A 707 -6.55 8.39 -18.69
N LYS A 708 -5.31 8.76 -18.36
CA LYS A 708 -4.17 7.85 -18.18
C LYS A 708 -4.12 7.20 -16.79
N HIS A 709 -5.18 7.35 -15.99
CA HIS A 709 -5.31 6.84 -14.61
C HIS A 709 -4.24 7.37 -13.63
N ILE A 710 -3.90 8.65 -13.72
CA ILE A 710 -2.98 9.32 -12.79
C ILE A 710 -3.71 10.52 -12.19
N LEU A 711 -3.74 10.61 -10.86
CA LEU A 711 -4.48 11.65 -10.15
C LEU A 711 -3.56 12.80 -9.73
N ILE A 712 -3.83 14.00 -10.24
CA ILE A 712 -3.20 15.25 -9.79
C ILE A 712 -4.27 16.33 -9.55
N GLY A 713 -3.87 17.44 -8.92
CA GLY A 713 -4.71 18.62 -8.79
C GLY A 713 -4.19 19.80 -9.61
N THR A 714 -4.97 20.87 -9.64
CA THR A 714 -4.51 22.22 -9.98
C THR A 714 -4.72 23.15 -8.79
N ASP A 715 -3.93 24.22 -8.70
CA ASP A 715 -4.01 25.22 -7.63
C ASP A 715 -3.38 26.54 -8.07
N GLY A 716 -3.26 27.47 -7.12
CA GLY A 716 -2.71 28.80 -7.34
C GLY A 716 -3.78 29.81 -7.73
N PRO A 717 -3.43 31.11 -7.74
CA PRO A 717 -4.40 32.19 -7.98
C PRO A 717 -5.13 32.10 -9.32
N TYR A 718 -4.50 31.46 -10.31
CA TYR A 718 -5.01 31.29 -11.67
C TYR A 718 -5.38 29.83 -11.99
N ASP A 719 -5.35 28.91 -11.01
CA ASP A 719 -5.55 27.46 -11.24
C ASP A 719 -4.59 26.86 -12.31
N SER A 720 -3.41 27.47 -12.47
CA SER A 720 -2.38 27.15 -13.48
C SER A 720 -1.25 26.27 -12.96
N VAL A 721 -1.27 25.91 -11.68
CA VAL A 721 -0.19 25.14 -11.04
C VAL A 721 -0.59 23.68 -10.93
N LEU A 722 0.17 22.76 -11.54
CA LEU A 722 -0.01 21.33 -11.29
C LEU A 722 0.40 21.02 -9.85
N LYS A 723 -0.50 20.40 -9.10
CA LYS A 723 -0.36 20.11 -7.67
C LYS A 723 -0.08 18.64 -7.45
N ILE A 724 1.15 18.34 -7.02
CA ILE A 724 1.66 16.98 -6.84
C ILE A 724 2.06 16.77 -5.37
N LYS A 725 1.27 15.97 -4.65
CA LYS A 725 1.47 15.69 -3.21
C LYS A 725 1.03 14.27 -2.83
N PRO A 726 1.66 13.23 -3.44
CA PRO A 726 1.26 11.83 -3.28
C PRO A 726 1.31 11.32 -1.83
N PRO A 727 0.74 10.16 -1.49
CA PRO A 727 1.16 9.40 -0.31
C PRO A 727 2.69 9.22 -0.23
N LEU A 728 3.27 9.09 0.97
CA LEU A 728 4.71 8.88 1.13
C LEU A 728 5.17 7.46 0.72
N SER A 729 4.24 6.59 0.33
CA SER A 729 4.56 5.29 -0.29
C SER A 729 4.92 5.40 -1.78
N PHE A 730 4.78 6.57 -2.41
CA PHE A 730 5.11 6.82 -3.82
C PHE A 730 6.56 6.45 -4.14
N THR A 731 6.82 5.82 -5.28
CA THR A 731 8.14 5.27 -5.61
C THR A 731 8.81 6.02 -6.78
N ALA A 732 10.10 5.76 -7.01
CA ALA A 732 10.81 6.30 -8.17
C ALA A 732 10.16 5.88 -9.51
N ALA A 733 9.68 4.64 -9.61
CA ALA A 733 8.94 4.18 -10.80
C ALA A 733 7.62 4.96 -10.98
N ASP A 734 6.93 5.29 -9.88
CA ASP A 734 5.73 6.13 -9.94
C ASP A 734 6.06 7.57 -10.42
N CYS A 735 7.24 8.10 -10.07
CA CYS A 735 7.74 9.39 -10.58
C CYS A 735 7.95 9.35 -12.09
N GLU A 736 8.60 8.30 -12.61
CA GLU A 736 8.81 8.12 -14.06
C GLU A 736 7.48 8.03 -14.82
N ILE A 737 6.51 7.27 -14.28
CA ILE A 737 5.16 7.16 -14.85
C ILE A 737 4.47 8.53 -14.91
N LEU A 738 4.51 9.30 -13.81
CA LEU A 738 3.90 10.62 -13.74
C LEU A 738 4.53 11.61 -14.72
N VAL A 739 5.86 11.74 -14.71
CA VAL A 739 6.57 12.73 -15.54
C VAL A 739 6.49 12.36 -17.02
N GLY A 740 6.64 11.08 -17.38
CA GLY A 740 6.47 10.62 -18.76
C GLY A 740 5.05 10.85 -19.28
N ALA A 741 4.03 10.73 -18.42
CA ALA A 741 2.66 11.03 -18.79
C ALA A 741 2.43 12.55 -18.99
N ILE A 742 3.04 13.42 -18.17
CA ILE A 742 3.01 14.88 -18.37
C ILE A 742 3.68 15.25 -19.71
N GLU A 743 4.88 14.72 -19.97
CA GLU A 743 5.62 14.95 -21.23
C GLU A 743 4.79 14.53 -22.45
N SER A 744 4.16 13.35 -22.40
CA SER A 744 3.26 12.88 -23.47
C SER A 744 2.12 13.85 -23.76
N VAL A 745 1.45 14.40 -22.74
CA VAL A 745 0.32 15.32 -22.94
C VAL A 745 0.78 16.66 -23.52
N LEU A 746 1.93 17.17 -23.06
CA LEU A 746 2.50 18.41 -23.57
C LEU A 746 2.87 18.27 -25.06
N HIS A 747 3.49 17.16 -25.47
CA HIS A 747 3.82 16.92 -26.88
C HIS A 747 2.60 16.74 -27.79
N ASP A 748 1.53 16.10 -27.30
CA ASP A 748 0.31 15.92 -28.09
C ASP A 748 -0.48 17.23 -28.23
N SER A 749 -0.39 18.12 -27.24
CA SER A 749 -1.01 19.46 -27.28
C SER A 749 -0.41 20.38 -28.35
N HIS A 750 0.82 20.12 -28.82
CA HIS A 750 1.47 20.87 -29.89
C HIS A 750 1.09 20.43 -31.31
N LYS A 751 0.41 19.28 -31.45
CA LYS A 751 0.04 18.72 -32.77
C LYS A 751 -1.36 19.10 -33.22
N ASN A 752 -2.16 19.70 -32.34
CA ASN A 752 -3.49 20.23 -32.61
C ASN A 752 -3.45 21.76 -32.53
#